data_AF-A0AAV5FG10-F1
#
_entry.id   AF-A0AAV5FG10-F1
#
_cell.length_a   1.000
_cell.length_b   1.000
_cell.length_c   1.000
_cell.angle_alpha   90.00
_cell.angle_beta   90.00
_cell.angle_gamma   90.00
#
_symmetry.space_group_name_H-M   'P 1'
#
loop_
_entity.id
_entity.type
_entity.pdbx_description
1 polymer ?
#
loop_
_entity_poly.entity_id
_entity_poly.type
_entity_poly.pdbx_seq_one_letter_code
_entity_poly.pdbx_strand_id
1 'polypeptide(L)'
;MGAANGVAAIQTAANKAAPLFSFGVIADVQYADIPDGRSFYGVPRYYRHSLAVLRRAVTSWNNTQTKPGGGVSFCINFGDIVDRHCPKEKSLRAVHEVLDAFGELAGGRPTYHMLGNHCLYNLPRTELLPLLNMPTNSSDSDDRAYYDFSPCPGFRIVVLDAYDFSALGRAQDHPTATAALRFLEENNPNADKNSSDGLAGTARRFVAYNGGVGVAQLAWLDGVLRDAAARGEKVVVCGHLPMDPGAAFPESLLWNYGEVMGVVHRYGCVKACFAGHDHQGGYCVDSRGVHHRALEAALECPPGTSAFGRVEVYPDRFARSSPHIAPLCDGCFEVARSEANDCRASEIAGEHAADFQLRPHRVPRRRPHPSACAPSQPLFPQSSGVERRSIWTWVLVALLDVLEFLLLQVLEMAAANGIAVNGSAKAPLFSFGVIADVQYADIPDGRSFLGVPRYYRHSISVLQRAVSRWNTHNNLKFAINFGDIIDGFCPKDKSLWAVQKVLDEFDKFQGPTYHMFGNHCLYNLPRSKLVSLLKMPTESDRAYYDFSPCPEFRIVVLDAYDFSCLGWPQDHLVTAAALKLLDEKNPNSDKNSPEGLVGVHRRFVKFNGAVGKEQLSWLNGVLQDASTNKQNVILCSHLPMDPGASSPAALMWNYDEVMSVVRQYNCVKACFAGHDHKGGHSVDSHGVHHRTLEAALECPPGTSAFGHVEVYPDKLLLIGSDRMADTEICF
;
A
#
# COMPACT_ATOMS: atom_id res chain seq x y z
N MET A 1 -58.64 -15.84 23.77
CA MET A 1 -57.26 -16.24 24.15
C MET A 1 -56.33 -15.77 23.06
N GLY A 2 -55.09 -15.42 23.39
CA GLY A 2 -54.10 -14.87 22.44
C GLY A 2 -53.06 -14.07 23.21
N ALA A 3 -51.94 -14.71 23.54
CA ALA A 3 -50.86 -14.09 24.31
C ALA A 3 -49.91 -13.30 23.39
N ALA A 4 -49.26 -12.28 23.94
CA ALA A 4 -48.23 -11.53 23.22
C ALA A 4 -46.95 -12.37 23.05
N ASN A 5 -46.27 -12.19 21.93
CA ASN A 5 -44.84 -12.50 21.76
C ASN A 5 -44.25 -11.53 20.73
N GLY A 6 -43.71 -10.41 21.22
CA GLY A 6 -42.95 -9.48 20.38
C GLY A 6 -41.50 -9.95 20.25
N VAL A 7 -41.11 -10.41 19.07
CA VAL A 7 -39.69 -10.65 18.75
C VAL A 7 -39.14 -9.36 18.14
N ALA A 8 -38.40 -8.58 18.94
CA ALA A 8 -37.68 -7.44 18.43
C ALA A 8 -36.58 -7.92 17.47
N ALA A 9 -36.59 -7.42 16.23
CA ALA A 9 -35.52 -7.69 15.28
C ALA A 9 -34.23 -7.04 15.79
N ILE A 10 -33.30 -7.85 16.32
CA ILE A 10 -31.98 -7.37 16.71
C ILE A 10 -31.20 -7.09 15.43
N GLN A 11 -31.27 -5.84 14.96
CA GLN A 11 -30.29 -5.31 14.03
C GLN A 11 -28.94 -5.33 14.73
N THR A 12 -28.13 -6.36 14.46
CA THR A 12 -26.70 -6.35 14.73
C THR A 12 -26.02 -5.39 13.76
N ALA A 13 -26.26 -4.09 13.97
CA ALA A 13 -25.38 -3.06 13.46
C ALA A 13 -23.97 -3.41 13.95
N ALA A 14 -23.06 -3.66 13.02
CA ALA A 14 -21.66 -3.86 13.35
C ALA A 14 -21.10 -2.54 13.88
N ASN A 15 -21.19 -2.34 15.20
CA ASN A 15 -20.52 -1.25 15.89
C ASN A 15 -19.06 -1.28 15.47
N LYS A 16 -18.63 -0.28 14.70
CA LYS A 16 -17.21 -0.03 14.44
C LYS A 16 -16.59 0.29 15.80
N ALA A 17 -16.05 -0.73 16.45
CA ALA A 17 -15.44 -0.62 17.77
C ALA A 17 -14.41 0.50 17.73
N ALA A 18 -14.42 1.38 18.74
CA ALA A 18 -13.43 2.45 18.82
C ALA A 18 -12.01 1.84 18.95
N PRO A 19 -10.97 2.48 18.40
CA PRO A 19 -9.60 2.07 18.67
C PRO A 19 -9.29 2.23 20.17
N LEU A 20 -8.51 1.29 20.71
CA LEU A 20 -7.97 1.32 22.08
C LEU A 20 -7.10 2.56 22.30
N PHE A 21 -6.29 2.90 21.31
CA PHE A 21 -5.52 4.14 21.22
C PHE A 21 -5.17 4.45 19.76
N SER A 22 -4.57 5.60 19.51
CA SER A 22 -4.01 5.92 18.19
C SER A 22 -2.74 6.74 18.34
N PHE A 23 -1.84 6.68 17.38
CA PHE A 23 -0.63 7.51 17.40
C PHE A 23 -0.28 8.10 16.04
N GLY A 24 0.30 9.29 16.08
CA GLY A 24 0.90 9.92 14.90
C GLY A 24 2.27 9.31 14.59
N VAL A 25 2.64 9.22 13.32
CA VAL A 25 3.97 8.77 12.90
C VAL A 25 4.55 9.70 11.83
N ILE A 26 5.82 10.06 11.97
CA ILE A 26 6.59 10.83 10.98
C ILE A 26 8.08 10.41 11.05
N ALA A 27 8.77 10.44 9.92
CA ALA A 27 10.17 10.08 9.79
C ALA A 27 10.94 11.13 8.99
N ASP A 28 12.24 11.21 9.25
CA ASP A 28 13.24 11.94 8.45
C ASP A 28 12.78 13.34 8.04
N VAL A 29 12.50 14.16 9.06
CA VAL A 29 12.16 15.58 8.90
C VAL A 29 13.36 16.35 8.36
N GLN A 30 14.56 16.06 8.86
CA GLN A 30 15.85 16.58 8.40
C GLN A 30 15.74 18.09 8.05
N TYR A 31 15.23 18.89 8.99
CA TYR A 31 15.02 20.32 8.77
C TYR A 31 16.36 21.06 8.67
N ALA A 32 16.46 22.01 7.74
CA ALA A 32 17.52 23.01 7.75
C ALA A 32 17.09 24.30 7.02
N ASP A 33 17.46 25.46 7.57
CA ASP A 33 17.32 26.76 6.92
C ASP A 33 18.39 26.98 5.83
N ILE A 34 18.28 26.18 4.77
CA ILE A 34 19.10 26.21 3.55
C ILE A 34 18.22 26.03 2.30
N PRO A 35 18.66 26.44 1.10
CA PRO A 35 17.95 26.15 -0.15
C PRO A 35 17.78 24.64 -0.39
N ASP A 36 16.71 24.25 -1.07
CA ASP A 36 16.45 22.86 -1.44
C ASP A 36 17.61 22.25 -2.23
N GLY A 37 17.92 20.98 -1.95
CA GLY A 37 19.06 20.26 -2.51
C GLY A 37 18.67 18.93 -3.13
N ARG A 38 19.63 17.99 -3.18
CA ARG A 38 19.43 16.62 -3.63
C ARG A 38 20.20 15.62 -2.78
N SER A 39 19.73 14.39 -2.72
CA SER A 39 20.50 13.23 -2.23
C SER A 39 21.65 12.89 -3.18
N PHE A 40 22.54 11.98 -2.77
CA PHE A 40 23.62 11.46 -3.63
C PHE A 40 23.09 10.86 -4.94
N TYR A 41 21.95 10.18 -4.88
CA TYR A 41 21.24 9.61 -6.04
C TYR A 41 20.39 10.64 -6.81
N GLY A 42 20.51 11.93 -6.50
CA GLY A 42 19.84 13.02 -7.20
C GLY A 42 18.37 13.25 -6.80
N VAL A 43 17.84 12.55 -5.80
CA VAL A 43 16.44 12.73 -5.33
C VAL A 43 16.29 14.11 -4.66
N PRO A 44 15.26 14.93 -4.96
CA PRO A 44 15.08 16.24 -4.35
C PRO A 44 14.96 16.20 -2.81
N ARG A 45 15.55 17.19 -2.13
CA ARG A 45 15.52 17.35 -0.67
C ARG A 45 15.04 18.75 -0.30
N TYR A 46 13.87 18.84 0.34
CA TYR A 46 13.15 20.10 0.57
C TYR A 46 13.34 20.61 2.01
N TYR A 47 14.58 20.96 2.38
CA TYR A 47 15.02 21.16 3.78
C TYR A 47 14.19 22.16 4.61
N ARG A 48 13.57 23.17 3.98
CA ARG A 48 12.64 24.09 4.66
C ARG A 48 11.18 23.61 4.65
N HIS A 49 10.80 22.86 3.62
CA HIS A 49 9.42 22.38 3.46
C HIS A 49 9.08 21.26 4.44
N SER A 50 10.05 20.45 4.85
CA SER A 50 9.83 19.34 5.78
C SER A 50 9.30 19.78 7.15
N LEU A 51 9.73 20.93 7.67
CA LEU A 51 9.12 21.55 8.87
C LEU A 51 7.66 21.97 8.62
N ALA A 52 7.30 22.34 7.39
CA ALA A 52 5.90 22.54 7.00
C ALA A 52 5.14 21.21 6.83
N VAL A 53 5.79 20.10 6.47
CA VAL A 53 5.19 18.74 6.49
C VAL A 53 4.86 18.37 7.94
N LEU A 54 5.78 18.58 8.88
CA LEU A 54 5.55 18.36 10.31
C LEU A 54 4.40 19.22 10.86
N ARG A 55 4.37 20.52 10.57
CA ARG A 55 3.24 21.38 10.98
C ARG A 55 1.89 20.91 10.40
N ARG A 56 1.86 20.38 9.17
CA ARG A 56 0.65 19.71 8.62
C ARG A 56 0.30 18.42 9.37
N ALA A 57 1.30 17.63 9.76
CA ALA A 57 1.11 16.41 10.55
C ALA A 57 0.46 16.71 11.91
N VAL A 58 1.04 17.64 12.67
CA VAL A 58 0.53 18.06 13.99
C VAL A 58 -0.85 18.71 13.87
N THR A 59 -1.08 19.55 12.84
CA THR A 59 -2.42 20.07 12.52
C THR A 59 -3.44 18.95 12.29
N SER A 60 -3.08 17.89 11.56
CA SER A 60 -3.96 16.73 11.32
C SER A 60 -4.21 15.90 12.60
N TRP A 61 -3.18 15.71 13.42
CA TRP A 61 -3.25 15.01 14.71
C TRP A 61 -4.02 15.78 15.79
N ASN A 62 -4.18 17.09 15.62
CA ASN A 62 -5.09 17.95 16.39
C ASN A 62 -6.52 17.90 15.83
N ASN A 63 -6.71 18.14 14.53
CA ASN A 63 -8.03 18.26 13.90
C ASN A 63 -8.87 16.96 13.94
N THR A 64 -8.26 15.80 14.17
CA THR A 64 -8.98 14.53 14.34
C THR A 64 -9.81 14.43 15.62
N GLN A 65 -9.67 15.34 16.59
CA GLN A 65 -10.39 15.34 17.87
C GLN A 65 -11.93 15.42 17.77
N THR A 66 -12.50 15.87 16.65
CA THR A 66 -13.95 16.08 16.49
C THR A 66 -14.76 14.83 16.13
N LYS A 67 -14.11 13.67 15.97
CA LYS A 67 -14.74 12.39 15.62
C LYS A 67 -14.90 11.48 16.85
N PRO A 68 -15.85 10.52 16.88
CA PRO A 68 -15.85 9.44 17.87
C PRO A 68 -14.54 8.64 17.79
N GLY A 69 -13.81 8.49 18.90
CA GLY A 69 -12.43 7.96 18.87
C GLY A 69 -11.40 8.94 18.28
N GLY A 70 -11.68 10.24 18.37
CA GLY A 70 -10.94 11.31 17.70
C GLY A 70 -9.69 11.79 18.43
N GLY A 71 -8.62 12.02 17.66
CA GLY A 71 -7.32 12.46 18.14
C GLY A 71 -6.31 11.31 18.25
N VAL A 72 -5.03 11.60 18.03
CA VAL A 72 -3.95 10.70 18.46
C VAL A 72 -3.74 10.83 19.97
N SER A 73 -3.33 9.76 20.65
CA SER A 73 -2.97 9.73 22.07
C SER A 73 -1.55 10.24 22.31
N PHE A 74 -0.65 10.02 21.34
CA PHE A 74 0.75 10.45 21.29
C PHE A 74 1.22 10.48 19.82
N CYS A 75 2.46 10.86 19.55
CA CYS A 75 3.10 10.56 18.26
C CYS A 75 4.54 10.05 18.44
N ILE A 76 5.09 9.44 17.38
CA ILE A 76 6.47 8.96 17.30
C ILE A 76 7.17 9.67 16.15
N ASN A 77 8.36 10.22 16.43
CA ASN A 77 9.29 10.75 15.44
C ASN A 77 10.48 9.78 15.27
N PHE A 78 10.57 9.14 14.10
CA PHE A 78 11.49 8.02 13.81
C PHE A 78 12.95 8.42 13.55
N GLY A 79 13.40 9.54 14.12
CA GLY A 79 14.78 10.03 14.05
C GLY A 79 14.92 11.29 13.22
N ASP A 80 16.17 11.60 12.85
CA ASP A 80 16.56 12.56 11.81
C ASP A 80 15.73 13.85 11.75
N ILE A 81 15.88 14.63 12.82
CA ILE A 81 15.14 15.88 13.09
C ILE A 81 15.72 17.05 12.29
N VAL A 82 17.05 17.15 12.19
CA VAL A 82 17.79 18.24 11.53
C VAL A 82 18.78 17.64 10.54
N ASP A 83 18.90 18.19 9.33
CA ASP A 83 19.77 17.63 8.30
C ASP A 83 21.27 17.87 8.59
N ARG A 84 22.14 16.95 8.16
CA ARG A 84 23.60 17.04 8.30
C ARG A 84 24.23 18.31 7.72
N HIS A 85 23.60 18.88 6.68
CA HIS A 85 23.99 20.10 5.97
C HIS A 85 23.49 21.38 6.68
N CYS A 86 22.76 21.26 7.80
CA CYS A 86 22.51 22.38 8.68
C CYS A 86 23.85 22.93 9.21
N PRO A 87 24.10 24.26 9.15
CA PRO A 87 25.28 24.86 9.76
C PRO A 87 25.36 24.54 11.27
N LYS A 88 26.54 24.26 11.79
CA LYS A 88 26.69 23.73 13.16
C LYS A 88 26.30 24.75 14.22
N GLU A 89 26.58 26.03 13.97
CA GLU A 89 26.12 27.16 14.77
C GLU A 89 24.60 27.39 14.72
N LYS A 90 23.89 26.80 13.74
CA LYS A 90 22.42 26.78 13.65
C LYS A 90 21.80 25.48 14.16
N SER A 91 22.55 24.40 14.35
CA SER A 91 22.01 23.05 14.57
C SER A 91 21.13 22.96 15.82
N LEU A 92 21.58 23.51 16.95
CA LEU A 92 20.78 23.58 18.19
C LEU A 92 19.47 24.37 18.00
N ARG A 93 19.49 25.47 17.24
CA ARG A 93 18.30 26.25 16.92
C ARG A 93 17.35 25.47 15.99
N ALA A 94 17.87 24.77 15.00
CA ALA A 94 17.06 23.96 14.08
C ALA A 94 16.37 22.80 14.81
N VAL A 95 17.01 22.20 15.83
CA VAL A 95 16.37 21.21 16.71
C VAL A 95 15.20 21.84 17.47
N HIS A 96 15.40 23.01 18.10
CA HIS A 96 14.32 23.73 18.78
C HIS A 96 13.16 24.08 17.83
N GLU A 97 13.40 24.58 16.61
CA GLU A 97 12.33 24.92 15.66
C GLU A 97 11.48 23.71 15.23
N VAL A 98 12.03 22.49 15.28
CA VAL A 98 11.31 21.24 15.04
C VAL A 98 10.58 20.76 16.31
N LEU A 99 11.21 20.87 17.49
CA LEU A 99 10.58 20.51 18.76
C LEU A 99 9.42 21.45 19.14
N ASP A 100 9.54 22.74 18.84
CA ASP A 100 8.45 23.73 18.97
C ASP A 100 7.23 23.31 18.14
N ALA A 101 7.46 22.83 16.90
CA ALA A 101 6.38 22.34 16.03
C ALA A 101 5.74 21.04 16.55
N PHE A 102 6.50 20.15 17.21
CA PHE A 102 5.90 19.04 17.99
C PHE A 102 5.15 19.53 19.23
N GLY A 103 5.59 20.62 19.86
CA GLY A 103 4.92 21.30 20.97
C GLY A 103 3.55 21.88 20.61
N GLU A 104 3.27 22.10 19.32
CA GLU A 104 1.93 22.46 18.81
C GLU A 104 0.90 21.31 18.96
N LEU A 105 1.28 20.10 19.43
CA LEU A 105 0.39 18.96 19.66
C LEU A 105 -0.53 19.20 20.87
N ALA A 106 -1.78 19.61 20.59
CA ALA A 106 -2.71 20.12 21.59
C ALA A 106 -3.00 19.15 22.75
N GLY A 107 -3.23 19.67 23.95
CA GLY A 107 -3.64 18.87 25.12
C GLY A 107 -2.51 18.14 25.84
N GLY A 108 -1.24 18.51 25.62
CA GLY A 108 -0.10 17.99 26.40
C GLY A 108 0.22 16.52 26.13
N ARG A 109 -0.09 16.02 24.93
CA ARG A 109 0.20 14.65 24.52
C ARG A 109 1.71 14.48 24.24
N PRO A 110 2.34 13.36 24.64
CA PRO A 110 3.77 13.19 24.44
C PRO A 110 4.12 12.95 22.97
N THR A 111 5.30 13.45 22.57
CA THR A 111 6.03 12.98 21.39
C THR A 111 7.14 12.06 21.87
N TYR A 112 7.25 10.88 21.26
CA TYR A 112 8.33 9.94 21.50
C TYR A 112 9.35 10.06 20.38
N HIS A 113 10.58 10.43 20.72
CA HIS A 113 11.65 10.65 19.75
C HIS A 113 12.55 9.41 19.65
N MET A 114 13.35 9.39 18.57
CA MET A 114 14.38 8.40 18.29
C MET A 114 15.67 9.12 17.86
N LEU A 115 16.83 8.46 17.98
CA LEU A 115 18.07 8.94 17.38
C LEU A 115 18.19 8.44 15.94
N GLY A 116 18.49 9.36 15.02
CA GLY A 116 18.92 9.08 13.66
C GLY A 116 20.35 9.56 13.39
N ASN A 117 20.93 9.19 12.25
CA ASN A 117 22.30 9.59 11.89
C ASN A 117 22.43 11.11 11.68
N HIS A 118 21.47 11.81 11.05
CA HIS A 118 21.51 13.26 10.93
C HIS A 118 21.30 13.99 12.26
N CYS A 119 20.66 13.37 13.27
CA CYS A 119 20.75 13.89 14.64
C CYS A 119 22.20 13.86 15.14
N LEU A 120 22.86 12.70 15.07
CA LEU A 120 24.20 12.48 15.60
C LEU A 120 25.33 13.16 14.79
N TYR A 121 25.08 13.56 13.54
CA TYR A 121 25.97 14.44 12.77
C TYR A 121 25.92 15.90 13.21
N ASN A 122 24.91 16.30 13.98
CA ASN A 122 24.65 17.70 14.31
C ASN A 122 24.93 18.05 15.77
N LEU A 123 24.55 17.19 16.71
CA LEU A 123 24.75 17.38 18.15
C LEU A 123 25.22 16.08 18.83
N PRO A 124 26.01 16.15 19.91
CA PRO A 124 26.40 14.97 20.68
C PRO A 124 25.20 14.40 21.47
N ARG A 125 25.29 13.13 21.86
CA ARG A 125 24.26 12.47 22.68
C ARG A 125 23.96 13.23 23.98
N THR A 126 24.97 13.80 24.63
CA THR A 126 24.85 14.61 25.84
C THR A 126 23.97 15.85 25.70
N GLU A 127 23.81 16.38 24.49
CA GLU A 127 22.88 17.50 24.20
C GLU A 127 21.53 16.99 23.68
N LEU A 128 21.52 15.94 22.85
CA LEU A 128 20.30 15.39 22.26
C LEU A 128 19.39 14.69 23.27
N LEU A 129 19.93 13.87 24.18
CA LEU A 129 19.10 13.07 25.08
C LEU A 129 18.20 13.93 26.00
N PRO A 130 18.69 15.04 26.61
CA PRO A 130 17.83 15.97 27.34
C PRO A 130 16.81 16.69 26.46
N LEU A 131 17.22 17.19 25.28
CA LEU A 131 16.33 17.92 24.36
C LEU A 131 15.18 17.05 23.83
N LEU A 132 15.45 15.76 23.60
CA LEU A 132 14.48 14.78 23.11
C LEU A 132 13.71 14.07 24.25
N ASN A 133 13.91 14.49 25.50
CA ASN A 133 13.30 13.91 26.71
C ASN A 133 13.49 12.37 26.79
N MET A 134 14.70 11.90 26.49
CA MET A 134 15.09 10.49 26.53
C MET A 134 15.44 10.06 27.97
N PRO A 135 15.24 8.77 28.36
CA PRO A 135 15.50 8.33 29.74
C PRO A 135 16.98 8.26 30.15
N THR A 136 17.53 9.38 30.63
CA THR A 136 18.85 9.47 31.28
C THR A 136 18.79 8.95 32.73
N ASN A 137 18.70 7.63 32.92
CA ASN A 137 18.74 7.00 34.24
C ASN A 137 20.18 6.97 34.78
N SER A 138 20.41 7.62 35.93
CA SER A 138 21.74 7.82 36.55
C SER A 138 22.36 6.59 37.22
N SER A 139 22.15 5.40 36.66
CA SER A 139 22.69 4.11 37.15
C SER A 139 23.11 3.16 36.03
N ASP A 140 22.54 3.31 34.84
CA ASP A 140 23.21 2.94 33.58
C ASP A 140 24.08 4.15 33.12
N SER A 141 24.95 3.98 32.13
CA SER A 141 25.74 5.08 31.56
C SER A 141 24.86 6.21 30.96
N ASP A 142 25.29 7.47 31.09
CA ASP A 142 24.66 8.75 30.68
C ASP A 142 24.28 8.90 29.17
N ASP A 143 24.28 7.80 28.42
CA ASP A 143 24.26 7.74 26.97
C ASP A 143 23.06 6.92 26.42
N ARG A 144 22.27 6.30 27.30
CA ARG A 144 21.15 5.42 26.97
C ARG A 144 20.01 6.16 26.25
N ALA A 145 19.69 5.74 25.02
CA ALA A 145 18.61 6.30 24.21
C ALA A 145 17.43 5.33 23.94
N TYR A 146 17.45 4.13 24.54
CA TYR A 146 16.46 3.07 24.32
C TYR A 146 15.56 2.80 25.54
N TYR A 147 14.27 2.63 25.30
CA TYR A 147 13.22 2.61 26.33
C TYR A 147 11.93 1.95 25.85
N ASP A 148 11.00 1.66 26.76
CA ASP A 148 9.70 1.08 26.45
C ASP A 148 8.57 1.70 27.29
N PHE A 149 7.34 1.66 26.80
CA PHE A 149 6.16 2.17 27.50
C PHE A 149 4.86 1.45 27.13
N SER A 150 3.87 1.52 28.02
CA SER A 150 2.56 0.86 27.88
C SER A 150 1.46 1.90 27.57
N PRO A 151 1.09 2.14 26.29
CA PRO A 151 0.10 3.17 25.93
C PRO A 151 -1.32 2.84 26.40
N CYS A 152 -1.65 1.55 26.52
CA CYS A 152 -2.86 1.06 27.18
C CYS A 152 -2.58 -0.35 27.75
N PRO A 153 -3.43 -0.89 28.64
CA PRO A 153 -3.28 -2.27 29.10
C PRO A 153 -3.27 -3.27 27.94
N GLY A 154 -2.36 -4.25 27.99
CA GLY A 154 -2.21 -5.28 26.95
C GLY A 154 -1.41 -4.85 25.72
N PHE A 155 -0.83 -3.64 25.69
CA PHE A 155 0.06 -3.19 24.61
C PHE A 155 1.34 -2.56 25.14
N ARG A 156 2.44 -2.71 24.40
CA ARG A 156 3.74 -2.08 24.68
C ARG A 156 4.35 -1.52 23.40
N ILE A 157 4.92 -0.31 23.49
CA ILE A 157 5.82 0.25 22.49
C ILE A 157 7.25 0.09 23.03
N VAL A 158 8.15 -0.41 22.19
CA VAL A 158 9.59 -0.52 22.47
C VAL A 158 10.34 0.37 21.48
N VAL A 159 11.23 1.21 21.96
CA VAL A 159 11.99 2.19 21.18
C VAL A 159 13.47 1.85 21.25
N LEU A 160 14.04 1.43 20.12
CA LEU A 160 15.44 1.02 19.99
C LEU A 160 16.34 2.19 19.61
N ASP A 161 17.53 2.20 20.20
CA ASP A 161 18.65 3.01 19.76
C ASP A 161 19.45 2.24 18.71
N ALA A 162 19.15 2.51 17.44
CA ALA A 162 19.81 1.91 16.29
C ALA A 162 21.29 2.34 16.10
N TYR A 163 21.77 3.29 16.92
CA TYR A 163 23.13 3.81 16.89
C TYR A 163 23.91 3.53 18.18
N ASP A 164 23.37 2.69 19.06
CA ASP A 164 24.00 2.25 20.30
C ASP A 164 25.34 1.52 20.03
N PHE A 165 25.41 0.70 18.99
CA PHE A 165 26.65 0.21 18.44
C PHE A 165 26.93 0.85 17.07
N SER A 166 27.48 2.06 17.07
CA SER A 166 27.84 2.80 15.85
C SER A 166 29.09 3.66 16.03
N ALA A 167 29.63 4.15 14.91
CA ALA A 167 30.70 5.13 14.88
C ALA A 167 30.23 6.57 15.19
N LEU A 168 28.95 6.78 15.51
CA LEU A 168 28.31 8.10 15.60
C LEU A 168 27.89 8.48 17.03
N GLY A 169 27.78 9.78 17.30
CA GLY A 169 27.21 10.33 18.53
C GLY A 169 28.08 10.28 19.78
N ARG A 170 29.26 9.63 19.72
CA ARG A 170 30.25 9.53 20.81
C ARG A 170 31.64 9.96 20.32
N ALA A 171 32.55 10.22 21.27
CA ALA A 171 33.96 10.52 20.96
C ALA A 171 34.67 9.28 20.36
N GLN A 172 35.71 9.51 19.54
CA GLN A 172 36.39 8.44 18.77
C GLN A 172 37.16 7.44 19.66
N ASP A 173 37.59 7.90 20.84
CA ASP A 173 38.24 7.12 21.90
C ASP A 173 37.25 6.40 22.83
N HIS A 174 35.94 6.67 22.70
CA HIS A 174 34.92 5.95 23.45
C HIS A 174 34.91 4.46 23.03
N PRO A 175 35.04 3.48 23.96
CA PRO A 175 35.24 2.08 23.62
C PRO A 175 34.24 1.51 22.60
N THR A 176 32.95 1.85 22.72
CA THR A 176 31.91 1.43 21.78
C THR A 176 32.10 2.01 20.38
N ALA A 177 32.55 3.26 20.24
CA ALA A 177 32.81 3.87 18.94
C ALA A 177 34.07 3.28 18.30
N THR A 178 35.15 3.08 19.07
CA THR A 178 36.38 2.42 18.61
C THR A 178 36.16 0.94 18.26
N ALA A 179 35.16 0.28 18.84
CA ALA A 179 34.76 -1.09 18.49
C ALA A 179 33.86 -1.11 17.23
N ALA A 180 32.88 -0.20 17.14
CA ALA A 180 32.00 -0.06 15.97
C ALA A 180 32.75 0.36 14.70
N LEU A 181 33.76 1.23 14.82
CA LEU A 181 34.66 1.59 13.72
C LEU A 181 35.42 0.37 13.19
N ARG A 182 36.02 -0.44 14.07
CA ARG A 182 36.73 -1.67 13.67
C ARG A 182 35.80 -2.70 13.04
N PHE A 183 34.62 -2.92 13.62
CA PHE A 183 33.60 -3.78 13.02
C PHE A 183 33.19 -3.31 11.61
N LEU A 184 33.04 -2.00 11.40
CA LEU A 184 32.76 -1.42 10.09
C LEU A 184 33.94 -1.52 9.12
N GLU A 185 35.18 -1.39 9.59
CA GLU A 185 36.39 -1.61 8.79
C GLU A 185 36.55 -3.08 8.35
N GLU A 186 36.19 -4.03 9.22
CA GLU A 186 36.20 -5.47 8.94
C GLU A 186 35.10 -5.89 7.94
N ASN A 187 33.94 -5.24 7.98
CA ASN A 187 32.77 -5.60 7.17
C ASN A 187 32.57 -4.76 5.90
N ASN A 188 33.26 -3.61 5.76
CA ASN A 188 33.25 -2.79 4.56
C ASN A 188 34.69 -2.47 4.11
N PRO A 189 35.15 -2.98 2.96
CA PRO A 189 36.53 -2.78 2.48
C PRO A 189 36.77 -1.39 1.85
N ASN A 190 35.73 -0.59 1.61
CA ASN A 190 35.86 0.70 0.94
C ASN A 190 36.63 1.72 1.80
N ALA A 191 37.31 2.66 1.13
CA ALA A 191 38.01 3.76 1.80
C ALA A 191 37.04 4.81 2.34
N ASP A 192 36.02 5.18 1.55
CA ASP A 192 34.83 5.86 2.07
C ASP A 192 33.87 4.82 2.65
N LYS A 193 33.76 4.81 3.98
CA LYS A 193 32.84 3.92 4.69
C LYS A 193 31.36 4.26 4.48
N ASN A 194 31.01 5.34 3.76
CA ASN A 194 29.64 5.60 3.31
C ASN A 194 29.30 4.87 2.00
N SER A 195 30.29 4.39 1.24
CA SER A 195 30.03 3.60 0.02
C SER A 195 29.74 2.13 0.36
N SER A 196 28.64 1.63 -0.20
CA SER A 196 28.27 0.21 -0.24
C SER A 196 28.71 -0.49 -1.53
N ASP A 197 29.52 0.16 -2.37
CA ASP A 197 29.98 -0.40 -3.65
C ASP A 197 30.83 -1.66 -3.42
N GLY A 198 30.68 -2.64 -4.32
CA GLY A 198 31.31 -3.96 -4.16
C GLY A 198 30.68 -4.87 -3.10
N LEU A 199 29.87 -4.35 -2.17
CA LEU A 199 29.12 -5.17 -1.21
C LEU A 199 27.86 -5.77 -1.87
N ALA A 200 27.58 -7.03 -1.56
CA ALA A 200 26.50 -7.82 -2.18
C ALA A 200 25.34 -8.09 -1.20
N GLY A 201 24.10 -8.02 -1.71
CA GLY A 201 22.89 -8.29 -0.92
C GLY A 201 22.82 -7.47 0.37
N THR A 202 22.39 -8.08 1.48
CA THR A 202 22.27 -7.40 2.77
C THR A 202 23.60 -6.98 3.40
N ALA A 203 24.76 -7.35 2.84
CA ALA A 203 26.05 -6.81 3.32
C ALA A 203 26.21 -5.32 3.02
N ARG A 204 25.47 -4.77 2.04
CA ARG A 204 25.46 -3.34 1.67
C ARG A 204 25.10 -2.39 2.83
N ARG A 205 24.49 -2.92 3.89
CA ARG A 205 24.14 -2.23 5.13
C ARG A 205 25.34 -1.78 6.00
N PHE A 206 26.53 -2.31 5.75
CA PHE A 206 27.72 -2.00 6.52
C PHE A 206 28.33 -0.66 6.07
N VAL A 207 27.64 0.42 6.40
CA VAL A 207 28.02 1.79 6.04
C VAL A 207 28.03 2.70 7.28
N ALA A 208 28.87 3.73 7.25
CA ALA A 208 29.12 4.66 8.35
C ALA A 208 27.91 5.54 8.74
N TYR A 209 26.88 5.57 7.90
CA TYR A 209 25.62 6.23 8.20
C TYR A 209 24.59 5.33 8.90
N ASN A 210 24.93 4.05 9.15
CA ASN A 210 24.13 3.09 9.91
C ASN A 210 24.78 2.78 11.28
N GLY A 211 24.16 1.85 12.01
CA GLY A 211 24.64 1.31 13.28
C GLY A 211 23.98 -0.03 13.60
N GLY A 212 24.26 -0.55 14.78
CA GLY A 212 23.64 -1.74 15.37
C GLY A 212 23.10 -1.50 16.78
N VAL A 213 22.40 -2.50 17.30
CA VAL A 213 21.95 -2.58 18.70
C VAL A 213 23.05 -3.25 19.52
N GLY A 214 23.51 -2.59 20.59
CA GLY A 214 24.59 -3.12 21.45
C GLY A 214 24.14 -4.28 22.34
N VAL A 215 25.10 -5.08 22.83
CA VAL A 215 24.84 -6.30 23.62
C VAL A 215 23.94 -6.04 24.84
N ALA A 216 24.14 -4.92 25.54
CA ALA A 216 23.33 -4.54 26.69
C ALA A 216 21.87 -4.24 26.29
N GLN A 217 21.66 -3.50 25.20
CA GLN A 217 20.34 -3.21 24.66
C GLN A 217 19.66 -4.47 24.11
N LEU A 218 20.39 -5.38 23.46
CA LEU A 218 19.85 -6.64 22.96
C LEU A 218 19.38 -7.56 24.12
N ALA A 219 20.13 -7.60 25.22
CA ALA A 219 19.73 -8.31 26.44
C ALA A 219 18.55 -7.66 27.16
N TRP A 220 18.49 -6.32 27.19
CA TRP A 220 17.31 -5.58 27.70
C TRP A 220 16.06 -5.86 26.83
N LEU A 221 16.20 -5.87 25.50
CA LEU A 221 15.11 -6.18 24.57
C LEU A 221 14.55 -7.59 24.81
N ASP A 222 15.42 -8.60 24.96
CA ASP A 222 14.99 -9.96 25.32
C ASP A 222 14.19 -9.98 26.63
N GLY A 223 14.67 -9.25 27.65
CA GLY A 223 13.97 -9.08 28.91
C GLY A 223 12.58 -8.46 28.73
N VAL A 224 12.48 -7.32 28.04
CA VAL A 224 11.21 -6.61 27.80
C VAL A 224 10.22 -7.47 27.01
N LEU A 225 10.66 -8.20 25.98
CA LEU A 225 9.77 -9.04 25.16
C LEU A 225 9.31 -10.30 25.91
N ARG A 226 10.19 -10.92 26.71
CA ARG A 226 9.85 -12.05 27.60
C ARG A 226 8.78 -11.63 28.61
N ASP A 227 9.02 -10.51 29.28
CA ASP A 227 8.14 -9.93 30.28
C ASP A 227 6.79 -9.50 29.69
N ALA A 228 6.80 -8.94 28.47
CA ALA A 228 5.59 -8.60 27.72
C ALA A 228 4.78 -9.84 27.36
N ALA A 229 5.43 -10.90 26.86
CA ALA A 229 4.77 -12.18 26.55
C ALA A 229 4.18 -12.84 27.80
N ALA A 230 4.88 -12.82 28.94
CA ALA A 230 4.38 -13.32 30.22
C ALA A 230 3.14 -12.56 30.73
N ARG A 231 2.97 -11.29 30.34
CA ARG A 231 1.77 -10.47 30.62
C ARG A 231 0.70 -10.53 29.51
N GLY A 232 0.95 -11.25 28.41
CA GLY A 232 0.05 -11.31 27.25
C GLY A 232 -0.03 -10.00 26.45
N GLU A 233 0.98 -9.14 26.55
CA GLU A 233 1.04 -7.85 25.86
C GLU A 233 1.37 -8.01 24.36
N LYS A 234 0.69 -7.24 23.51
CA LYS A 234 1.05 -7.07 22.09
C LYS A 234 2.10 -5.97 21.97
N VAL A 235 3.25 -6.28 21.35
CA VAL A 235 4.38 -5.35 21.26
C VAL A 235 4.50 -4.75 19.87
N VAL A 236 4.75 -3.44 19.80
CA VAL A 236 5.27 -2.75 18.62
C VAL A 236 6.70 -2.33 18.92
N VAL A 237 7.63 -2.65 18.03
CA VAL A 237 9.03 -2.21 18.12
C VAL A 237 9.25 -1.06 17.13
N CYS A 238 10.02 -0.06 17.55
CA CYS A 238 10.43 1.08 16.74
C CYS A 238 11.95 1.13 16.70
N GLY A 239 12.52 1.40 15.53
CA GLY A 239 13.93 1.76 15.33
C GLY A 239 14.01 2.98 14.42
N HIS A 240 15.16 3.62 14.28
CA HIS A 240 15.38 4.50 13.13
C HIS A 240 15.72 3.68 11.89
N LEU A 241 16.68 2.76 12.02
CA LEU A 241 17.09 1.83 10.95
C LEU A 241 16.10 0.66 10.80
N PRO A 242 15.65 0.33 9.57
CA PRO A 242 14.90 -0.88 9.24
C PRO A 242 15.57 -2.20 9.70
N MET A 243 14.73 -3.18 10.03
CA MET A 243 15.12 -4.46 10.66
C MET A 243 14.85 -5.70 9.79
N ASP A 244 14.17 -5.55 8.65
CA ASP A 244 13.87 -6.64 7.72
C ASP A 244 14.16 -6.21 6.26
N PRO A 245 14.84 -7.04 5.45
CA PRO A 245 15.25 -6.70 4.08
C PRO A 245 14.09 -6.60 3.07
N GLY A 246 12.87 -7.03 3.40
CA GLY A 246 11.68 -6.80 2.58
C GLY A 246 11.03 -5.43 2.79
N ALA A 247 11.43 -4.69 3.83
CA ALA A 247 10.81 -3.41 4.18
C ALA A 247 11.66 -2.17 3.85
N ALA A 248 12.89 -2.34 3.36
CA ALA A 248 13.80 -1.26 3.00
C ALA A 248 14.94 -1.74 2.09
N PHE A 249 15.64 -0.82 1.41
CA PHE A 249 16.86 -1.11 0.68
C PHE A 249 17.95 -1.73 1.59
N PRO A 250 18.77 -2.68 1.08
CA PRO A 250 19.84 -3.31 1.84
C PRO A 250 20.78 -2.33 2.55
N GLU A 251 21.11 -1.22 1.90
CA GLU A 251 21.90 -0.10 2.39
C GLU A 251 21.37 0.55 3.68
N SER A 252 20.08 0.46 3.97
CA SER A 252 19.42 1.11 5.10
C SER A 252 19.26 0.22 6.34
N LEU A 253 19.65 -1.05 6.27
CA LEU A 253 19.40 -2.03 7.35
C LEU A 253 20.31 -1.82 8.57
N LEU A 254 19.76 -2.12 9.75
CA LEU A 254 20.52 -2.24 11.00
C LEU A 254 21.66 -3.28 10.84
N TRP A 255 22.89 -2.95 11.27
CA TRP A 255 24.08 -3.80 11.10
C TRP A 255 23.88 -5.24 11.62
N ASN A 256 23.23 -5.39 12.77
CA ASN A 256 22.89 -6.69 13.36
C ASN A 256 21.38 -6.98 13.34
N TYR A 257 20.66 -6.59 12.27
CA TYR A 257 19.23 -6.86 12.11
C TYR A 257 18.86 -8.33 12.40
N GLY A 258 19.65 -9.30 11.95
CA GLY A 258 19.40 -10.74 12.20
C GLY A 258 19.44 -11.13 13.69
N GLU A 259 20.26 -10.48 14.50
CA GLU A 259 20.33 -10.72 15.96
C GLU A 259 19.09 -10.14 16.66
N VAL A 260 18.72 -8.90 16.30
CA VAL A 260 17.51 -8.23 16.80
C VAL A 260 16.26 -9.01 16.40
N MET A 261 16.16 -9.47 15.15
CA MET A 261 15.04 -10.29 14.69
C MET A 261 14.98 -11.66 15.39
N GLY A 262 16.13 -12.27 15.69
CA GLY A 262 16.23 -13.48 16.54
C GLY A 262 15.80 -13.28 18.00
N VAL A 263 15.61 -12.04 18.45
CA VAL A 263 14.99 -11.69 19.75
C VAL A 263 13.52 -11.31 19.55
N VAL A 264 13.18 -10.51 18.53
CA VAL A 264 11.80 -10.13 18.16
C VAL A 264 10.89 -11.34 17.94
N HIS A 265 11.37 -12.36 17.23
CA HIS A 265 10.61 -13.59 16.95
C HIS A 265 10.44 -14.52 18.16
N ARG A 266 11.29 -14.39 19.19
CA ARG A 266 11.50 -15.40 20.24
C ARG A 266 10.26 -15.71 21.07
N TYR A 267 9.42 -14.70 21.31
CA TYR A 267 8.31 -14.79 22.26
C TYR A 267 6.92 -14.62 21.62
N GLY A 268 6.84 -14.39 20.30
CA GLY A 268 5.59 -14.23 19.56
C GLY A 268 4.72 -13.03 19.98
N CYS A 269 5.17 -12.18 20.91
CA CYS A 269 4.42 -11.02 21.42
C CYS A 269 4.49 -9.80 20.50
N VAL A 270 5.56 -9.65 19.72
CA VAL A 270 5.70 -8.58 18.71
C VAL A 270 4.71 -8.77 17.57
N LYS A 271 4.13 -7.66 17.08
CA LYS A 271 3.17 -7.61 15.99
C LYS A 271 3.58 -6.66 14.87
N ALA A 272 4.32 -5.60 15.17
CA ALA A 272 4.85 -4.70 14.16
C ALA A 272 6.22 -4.13 14.55
N CYS A 273 7.02 -3.84 13.53
CA CYS A 273 8.28 -3.13 13.59
C CYS A 273 8.19 -1.90 12.67
N PHE A 274 8.47 -0.71 13.19
CA PHE A 274 8.45 0.55 12.42
C PHE A 274 9.85 1.19 12.37
N ALA A 275 10.16 1.83 11.25
CA ALA A 275 11.43 2.49 10.98
C ALA A 275 11.27 3.75 10.10
N GLY A 276 12.33 4.56 10.01
CA GLY A 276 12.52 5.60 9.00
C GLY A 276 13.72 5.25 8.13
N HIS A 277 14.61 6.23 7.91
CA HIS A 277 15.94 6.15 7.29
C HIS A 277 15.97 5.75 5.80
N ASP A 278 15.21 4.73 5.39
CA ASP A 278 14.92 4.54 3.98
C ASP A 278 13.85 5.56 3.55
N HIS A 279 14.30 6.63 2.91
CA HIS A 279 13.45 7.75 2.52
C HIS A 279 12.33 7.37 1.54
N GLN A 280 12.48 6.27 0.78
CA GLN A 280 11.45 5.77 -0.11
C GLN A 280 10.30 5.09 0.66
N GLY A 281 10.56 4.63 1.88
CA GLY A 281 9.65 3.80 2.66
C GLY A 281 9.45 2.41 2.06
N GLY A 282 8.82 1.52 2.83
CA GLY A 282 8.63 0.13 2.43
C GLY A 282 7.81 -0.65 3.43
N TYR A 283 7.33 -1.82 3.02
CA TYR A 283 6.45 -2.67 3.82
C TYR A 283 6.55 -4.15 3.44
N CYS A 284 6.74 -5.01 4.43
CA CYS A 284 6.60 -6.46 4.29
C CYS A 284 5.89 -7.05 5.52
N VAL A 285 5.58 -8.35 5.43
CA VAL A 285 5.22 -9.18 6.60
C VAL A 285 6.17 -10.37 6.59
N ASP A 286 6.86 -10.61 7.70
CA ASP A 286 7.83 -11.70 7.77
C ASP A 286 7.17 -13.08 7.98
N SER A 287 7.98 -14.14 7.88
CA SER A 287 7.55 -15.53 8.06
C SER A 287 7.00 -15.88 9.46
N ARG A 288 7.01 -14.94 10.41
CA ARG A 288 6.42 -15.07 11.75
C ARG A 288 5.16 -14.21 11.94
N GLY A 289 4.72 -13.51 10.89
CA GLY A 289 3.56 -12.62 10.94
C GLY A 289 3.84 -11.30 11.67
N VAL A 290 5.10 -10.84 11.71
CA VAL A 290 5.42 -9.48 12.15
C VAL A 290 5.41 -8.55 10.94
N HIS A 291 4.65 -7.47 11.03
CA HIS A 291 4.59 -6.44 10.00
C HIS A 291 5.81 -5.51 10.11
N HIS A 292 6.55 -5.28 9.04
CA HIS A 292 7.68 -4.34 9.02
C HIS A 292 7.34 -3.14 8.16
N ARG A 293 7.60 -1.92 8.65
CA ARG A 293 7.25 -0.68 7.96
C ARG A 293 8.36 0.37 8.05
N ALA A 294 9.06 0.64 6.96
CA ALA A 294 9.81 1.88 6.80
C ALA A 294 8.86 3.01 6.36
N LEU A 295 9.03 4.20 6.92
CA LEU A 295 8.20 5.37 6.67
C LEU A 295 8.85 6.31 5.66
N GLU A 296 8.06 6.78 4.70
CA GLU A 296 8.44 7.75 3.68
C GLU A 296 8.94 9.06 4.33
N ALA A 297 10.06 9.61 3.84
CA ALA A 297 10.72 10.76 4.47
C ALA A 297 9.97 12.10 4.29
N ALA A 298 9.84 12.86 5.38
CA ALA A 298 9.30 14.21 5.32
C ALA A 298 10.24 15.21 4.60
N LEU A 299 11.53 14.91 4.45
CA LEU A 299 12.47 15.73 3.65
C LEU A 299 12.24 15.64 2.13
N GLU A 300 12.01 14.43 1.60
CA GLU A 300 11.94 14.20 0.15
C GLU A 300 10.51 14.33 -0.39
N CYS A 301 9.55 14.60 0.52
CA CYS A 301 8.14 14.95 0.29
C CYS A 301 7.96 16.29 -0.47
N PRO A 302 7.50 16.30 -1.74
CA PRO A 302 7.37 17.53 -2.51
C PRO A 302 6.31 18.52 -1.99
N PRO A 303 6.47 19.84 -2.21
CA PRO A 303 5.46 20.84 -1.90
C PRO A 303 4.08 20.50 -2.46
N GLY A 304 3.07 20.51 -1.59
CA GLY A 304 1.69 20.12 -1.88
C GLY A 304 1.33 18.67 -1.50
N THR A 305 2.32 17.80 -1.30
CA THR A 305 2.12 16.42 -0.80
C THR A 305 2.30 16.34 0.73
N SER A 306 2.28 15.15 1.34
CA SER A 306 2.57 14.96 2.78
C SER A 306 3.05 13.54 3.06
N ALA A 307 4.11 13.40 3.86
CA ALA A 307 4.64 12.14 4.36
C ALA A 307 4.51 12.08 5.90
N PHE A 308 3.34 11.65 6.38
CA PHE A 308 3.05 11.38 7.80
C PHE A 308 1.79 10.52 7.94
N GLY A 309 1.66 9.83 9.07
CA GLY A 309 0.60 8.85 9.32
C GLY A 309 -0.21 9.04 10.60
N ARG A 310 -1.31 8.30 10.70
CA ARG A 310 -1.97 7.93 11.96
C ARG A 310 -2.21 6.44 11.95
N VAL A 311 -1.69 5.76 12.98
CA VAL A 311 -1.97 4.36 13.29
C VAL A 311 -3.10 4.32 14.32
N GLU A 312 -4.14 3.55 14.04
CA GLU A 312 -5.25 3.27 14.95
C GLU A 312 -5.12 1.82 15.45
N VAL A 313 -5.19 1.60 16.76
CA VAL A 313 -4.93 0.28 17.37
C VAL A 313 -6.22 -0.27 17.97
N TYR A 314 -6.59 -1.49 17.62
CA TYR A 314 -7.82 -2.17 18.05
C TYR A 314 -7.47 -3.45 18.83
N PRO A 315 -8.42 -4.09 19.55
CA PRO A 315 -8.17 -5.37 20.21
C PRO A 315 -7.71 -6.47 19.23
N ASP A 316 -8.14 -6.37 17.99
CA ASP A 316 -8.09 -7.39 16.94
C ASP A 316 -7.29 -6.98 15.69
N ARG A 317 -6.78 -5.75 15.58
CA ARG A 317 -5.99 -5.28 14.41
C ARG A 317 -5.30 -3.95 14.65
N PHE A 318 -4.41 -3.58 13.74
CA PHE A 318 -4.00 -2.19 13.50
C PHE A 318 -4.70 -1.69 12.23
N ALA A 319 -5.06 -0.42 12.14
CA ALA A 319 -5.58 0.20 10.92
C ALA A 319 -5.01 1.60 10.69
N ARG A 320 -5.21 2.15 9.49
CA ARG A 320 -4.63 3.42 9.02
C ARG A 320 -5.73 4.41 8.65
N SER A 321 -5.67 5.64 9.17
CA SER A 321 -6.70 6.68 8.92
C SER A 321 -6.24 7.86 8.03
N SER A 322 -5.10 7.73 7.32
CA SER A 322 -4.52 8.76 6.43
C SER A 322 -4.26 8.15 5.05
N PRO A 323 -4.56 8.83 3.92
CA PRO A 323 -4.42 8.25 2.59
C PRO A 323 -2.97 8.18 2.07
N HIS A 324 -2.01 8.90 2.65
CA HIS A 324 -0.69 9.18 2.07
C HIS A 324 0.48 8.28 2.54
N ILE A 325 0.21 7.03 2.91
CA ILE A 325 1.23 6.01 3.26
C ILE A 325 0.81 4.69 2.63
N ALA A 326 1.71 3.92 2.00
CA ALA A 326 1.35 2.64 1.37
C ALA A 326 0.69 1.66 2.38
N PRO A 327 -0.27 0.82 1.97
CA PRO A 327 -1.17 0.16 2.92
C PRO A 327 -0.49 -0.91 3.79
N LEU A 328 -0.61 -0.73 5.12
CA LEU A 328 -0.77 -1.87 6.04
C LEU A 328 -2.08 -2.56 5.68
N CYS A 329 -2.06 -3.88 5.53
CA CYS A 329 -3.11 -4.65 4.84
C CYS A 329 -4.50 -4.61 5.52
N ASP A 330 -5.57 -4.64 4.69
CA ASP A 330 -6.94 -4.94 5.13
C ASP A 330 -7.07 -6.43 5.47
N GLY A 331 -6.58 -6.82 6.65
CA GLY A 331 -6.66 -8.18 7.21
C GLY A 331 -6.82 -8.16 8.73
N CYS A 332 -7.90 -8.75 9.24
CA CYS A 332 -8.18 -8.81 10.68
C CYS A 332 -7.36 -9.91 11.38
N PHE A 333 -7.00 -9.74 12.66
CA PHE A 333 -6.38 -10.82 13.42
C PHE A 333 -7.49 -11.78 13.90
N GLU A 334 -7.61 -12.96 13.30
CA GLU A 334 -8.37 -14.04 13.94
C GLU A 334 -7.54 -14.67 15.07
N VAL A 335 -7.89 -14.34 16.31
CA VAL A 335 -7.40 -15.07 17.49
C VAL A 335 -8.22 -16.35 17.63
N ALA A 336 -7.83 -17.38 16.89
CA ALA A 336 -8.43 -18.71 17.01
C ALA A 336 -8.29 -19.24 18.44
N ARG A 337 -9.42 -19.43 19.14
CA ARG A 337 -9.46 -20.05 20.46
C ARG A 337 -9.72 -21.54 20.36
N SER A 338 -8.66 -22.32 20.58
CA SER A 338 -8.66 -23.66 21.20
C SER A 338 -9.90 -24.55 21.00
N GLU A 339 -9.72 -25.58 20.16
CA GLU A 339 -10.04 -26.94 20.61
C GLU A 339 -8.73 -27.73 20.69
N ALA A 340 -8.66 -28.72 21.57
CA ALA A 340 -7.44 -29.47 21.86
C ALA A 340 -7.51 -30.89 21.29
N ASN A 341 -6.37 -31.43 20.87
CA ASN A 341 -6.14 -32.88 20.89
C ASN A 341 -4.64 -33.21 21.02
N ASP A 342 -4.39 -34.44 21.49
CA ASP A 342 -3.13 -34.88 22.09
C ASP A 342 -2.01 -35.18 21.06
N CYS A 343 -0.76 -34.92 21.45
CA CYS A 343 0.41 -35.74 21.10
C CYS A 343 1.62 -35.41 21.99
N ARG A 344 2.24 -36.43 22.57
CA ARG A 344 3.45 -36.37 23.45
C ARG A 344 4.72 -36.61 22.60
N ALA A 345 5.97 -36.44 23.04
CA ALA A 345 6.61 -36.17 24.35
C ALA A 345 7.88 -35.29 24.11
N SER A 346 8.82 -34.96 25.02
CA SER A 346 9.15 -35.48 26.37
C SER A 346 9.93 -34.46 27.23
N GLU A 347 9.77 -34.58 28.56
CA GLU A 347 10.65 -34.27 29.74
C GLU A 347 12.01 -33.55 29.54
N ILE A 348 12.49 -32.71 30.48
CA ILE A 348 12.92 -33.03 31.87
C ILE A 348 12.88 -31.80 32.82
N ALA A 349 12.44 -32.02 34.08
CA ALA A 349 12.67 -31.30 35.37
C ALA A 349 12.69 -29.74 35.49
N GLY A 350 12.29 -29.12 36.61
CA GLY A 350 11.81 -29.68 37.89
C GLY A 350 11.34 -28.62 38.93
N GLU A 351 10.71 -29.15 39.98
CA GLU A 351 10.01 -28.59 41.15
C GLU A 351 10.42 -27.22 41.76
N HIS A 352 9.42 -26.42 42.19
CA HIS A 352 9.17 -26.13 43.62
C HIS A 352 7.79 -25.44 43.87
N ALA A 353 7.33 -25.47 45.13
CA ALA A 353 6.02 -24.94 45.62
C ALA A 353 6.19 -23.55 46.32
N ALA A 354 5.19 -22.85 46.89
CA ALA A 354 3.86 -23.26 47.38
C ALA A 354 2.83 -22.09 47.48
N ASP A 355 1.64 -22.40 48.03
CA ASP A 355 0.47 -21.54 48.29
C ASP A 355 0.71 -20.19 49.00
N PHE A 356 -0.18 -19.22 48.74
CA PHE A 356 -0.95 -18.57 49.81
C PHE A 356 -2.26 -17.92 49.30
N GLN A 357 -3.40 -18.24 49.93
CA GLN A 357 -4.66 -17.49 49.77
C GLN A 357 -4.88 -16.54 50.95
N LEU A 358 -5.62 -15.43 50.76
CA LEU A 358 -6.68 -14.99 51.69
C LEU A 358 -7.52 -13.80 51.17
N ARG A 359 -8.78 -13.77 51.62
CA ARG A 359 -9.83 -12.74 51.49
C ARG A 359 -10.78 -12.96 52.71
N PRO A 360 -11.79 -12.10 53.00
CA PRO A 360 -12.03 -10.69 52.64
C PRO A 360 -12.30 -9.83 53.91
N HIS A 361 -12.83 -8.60 53.77
CA HIS A 361 -14.00 -8.14 54.57
C HIS A 361 -14.68 -6.89 53.95
N ARG A 362 -15.69 -6.28 54.59
CA ARG A 362 -16.72 -5.41 53.98
C ARG A 362 -17.18 -4.24 54.89
N VAL A 363 -17.31 -3.02 54.34
CA VAL A 363 -18.47 -2.06 54.50
C VAL A 363 -18.64 -1.45 55.93
N PRO A 364 -19.46 -0.39 56.27
CA PRO A 364 -20.41 0.48 55.52
C PRO A 364 -20.36 2.04 55.67
N ARG A 365 -21.04 2.74 54.72
CA ARG A 365 -21.84 4.01 54.88
C ARG A 365 -21.05 5.33 55.15
N ARG A 366 -21.59 6.56 54.96
CA ARG A 366 -22.98 7.09 54.78
C ARG A 366 -22.97 8.40 53.93
N ARG A 367 -24.14 8.89 53.43
CA ARG A 367 -24.36 10.25 52.85
C ARG A 367 -24.87 11.25 53.91
N PRO A 368 -24.91 12.59 53.64
CA PRO A 368 -26.12 13.20 53.05
C PRO A 368 -25.87 14.34 52.01
N HIS A 369 -26.97 14.93 51.50
CA HIS A 369 -27.10 16.08 50.56
C HIS A 369 -27.99 17.16 51.24
N PRO A 370 -28.10 18.43 50.77
CA PRO A 370 -28.69 18.86 49.49
C PRO A 370 -27.68 19.71 48.65
N SER A 371 -27.92 20.76 47.84
CA SER A 371 -29.04 21.68 47.55
C SER A 371 -29.00 22.21 46.09
N ALA A 372 -29.86 23.17 45.73
CA ALA A 372 -30.08 23.64 44.35
C ALA A 372 -29.97 25.18 44.16
N CYS A 373 -29.77 25.63 42.91
CA CYS A 373 -30.34 26.87 42.35
C CYS A 373 -30.40 26.83 40.80
N ALA A 374 -30.96 27.85 40.14
CA ALA A 374 -31.51 27.78 38.76
C ALA A 374 -30.72 28.61 37.68
N PRO A 375 -31.03 28.49 36.36
CA PRO A 375 -30.18 28.97 35.26
C PRO A 375 -30.59 30.33 34.64
N SER A 376 -29.82 30.81 33.65
CA SER A 376 -30.03 32.04 32.88
C SER A 376 -30.06 31.84 31.36
N GLN A 377 -30.63 32.80 30.62
CA GLN A 377 -30.68 32.89 29.15
C GLN A 377 -29.95 34.15 28.64
N PRO A 378 -29.50 34.18 27.35
CA PRO A 378 -29.24 35.40 26.59
C PRO A 378 -30.33 35.68 25.53
N LEU A 379 -30.40 36.93 25.04
CA LEU A 379 -31.43 37.42 24.11
C LEU A 379 -30.99 37.42 22.63
N PHE A 380 -31.97 37.49 21.72
CA PHE A 380 -31.80 37.90 20.32
C PHE A 380 -32.47 39.26 20.06
N PRO A 381 -31.86 40.19 19.31
CA PRO A 381 -32.52 41.39 18.80
C PRO A 381 -33.18 41.16 17.42
N GLN A 382 -34.21 41.96 17.11
CA GLN A 382 -34.79 42.04 15.77
C GLN A 382 -34.10 43.13 14.93
N SER A 383 -34.09 42.96 13.61
CA SER A 383 -34.09 44.08 12.65
C SER A 383 -34.91 43.69 11.41
N SER A 384 -35.46 44.67 10.71
CA SER A 384 -36.40 44.46 9.60
C SER A 384 -35.92 45.13 8.32
N GLY A 385 -36.12 44.45 7.19
CA GLY A 385 -35.81 44.95 5.86
C GLY A 385 -36.70 44.26 4.82
N VAL A 386 -37.47 45.03 4.08
CA VAL A 386 -38.38 44.53 3.02
C VAL A 386 -37.89 45.06 1.69
N GLU A 387 -37.47 44.15 0.81
CA GLU A 387 -37.02 44.48 -0.54
C GLU A 387 -37.84 43.72 -1.59
N ARG A 388 -38.22 44.40 -2.68
CA ARG A 388 -39.22 43.91 -3.64
C ARG A 388 -38.57 43.01 -4.70
N ARG A 389 -38.91 41.72 -4.73
CA ARG A 389 -38.55 40.80 -5.82
C ARG A 389 -39.54 40.91 -6.99
N SER A 390 -39.06 40.70 -8.21
CA SER A 390 -39.83 40.93 -9.44
C SER A 390 -40.70 39.72 -9.85
N ILE A 391 -41.72 39.97 -10.68
CA ILE A 391 -42.69 38.98 -11.18
C ILE A 391 -42.02 37.77 -11.86
N TRP A 392 -40.88 37.96 -12.55
CA TRP A 392 -40.16 36.88 -13.21
C TRP A 392 -39.73 35.75 -12.28
N THR A 393 -39.50 36.05 -10.99
CA THR A 393 -39.17 35.04 -9.97
C THR A 393 -40.29 34.01 -9.80
N TRP A 394 -41.56 34.44 -9.86
CA TRP A 394 -42.72 33.58 -9.67
C TRP A 394 -43.01 32.69 -10.89
N VAL A 395 -42.72 33.19 -12.10
CA VAL A 395 -42.84 32.41 -13.34
C VAL A 395 -41.84 31.26 -13.36
N LEU A 396 -40.62 31.48 -12.86
CA LEU A 396 -39.59 30.44 -12.84
C LEU A 396 -39.88 29.33 -11.82
N VAL A 397 -40.43 29.69 -10.64
CA VAL A 397 -40.88 28.71 -9.63
C VAL A 397 -42.04 27.87 -10.17
N ALA A 398 -43.08 28.50 -10.73
CA ALA A 398 -44.23 27.77 -11.28
C ALA A 398 -43.86 26.81 -12.43
N LEU A 399 -42.79 27.10 -13.20
CA LEU A 399 -42.26 26.18 -14.22
C LEU A 399 -41.50 24.98 -13.63
N LEU A 400 -40.84 25.15 -12.48
CA LEU A 400 -40.18 24.06 -11.76
C LEU A 400 -41.22 23.14 -11.10
N ASP A 401 -42.24 23.72 -10.44
CA ASP A 401 -43.33 22.96 -9.79
C ASP A 401 -44.06 22.04 -10.79
N VAL A 402 -44.31 22.53 -12.02
CA VAL A 402 -44.92 21.75 -13.11
C VAL A 402 -44.01 20.64 -13.63
N LEU A 403 -42.68 20.85 -13.62
CA LEU A 403 -41.70 19.84 -14.00
C LEU A 403 -41.58 18.71 -12.96
N GLU A 404 -41.59 19.03 -11.66
CA GLU A 404 -41.65 18.01 -10.61
C GLU A 404 -42.96 17.20 -10.68
N PHE A 405 -44.10 17.87 -10.89
CA PHE A 405 -45.40 17.20 -10.99
C PHE A 405 -45.47 16.22 -12.17
N LEU A 406 -44.90 16.58 -13.33
CA LEU A 406 -44.78 15.68 -14.49
C LEU A 406 -43.82 14.52 -14.22
N LEU A 407 -42.70 14.75 -13.52
CA LEU A 407 -41.74 13.70 -13.19
C LEU A 407 -42.35 12.66 -12.23
N LEU A 408 -43.14 13.12 -11.25
CA LEU A 408 -43.89 12.26 -10.33
C LEU A 408 -44.91 11.37 -11.08
N GLN A 409 -45.68 11.92 -12.02
CA GLN A 409 -46.65 11.13 -12.80
C GLN A 409 -45.97 10.07 -13.68
N VAL A 410 -44.78 10.33 -14.24
CA VAL A 410 -44.00 9.32 -14.98
C VAL A 410 -43.53 8.20 -14.06
N LEU A 411 -43.13 8.50 -12.82
CA LEU A 411 -42.74 7.50 -11.83
C LEU A 411 -43.93 6.66 -11.34
N GLU A 412 -45.11 7.25 -11.14
CA GLU A 412 -46.33 6.51 -10.79
C GLU A 412 -46.78 5.57 -11.93
N MET A 413 -46.71 6.00 -13.19
CA MET A 413 -47.02 5.12 -14.33
C MET A 413 -45.99 3.99 -14.52
N ALA A 414 -44.72 4.22 -14.15
CA ALA A 414 -43.72 3.16 -14.13
C ALA A 414 -44.01 2.11 -13.04
N ALA A 415 -44.53 2.52 -11.89
CA ALA A 415 -44.95 1.60 -10.82
C ALA A 415 -46.25 0.83 -11.13
N ALA A 416 -47.13 1.39 -11.96
CA ALA A 416 -48.42 0.77 -12.31
C ALA A 416 -48.29 -0.43 -13.28
N ASN A 417 -47.30 -0.42 -14.18
CA ASN A 417 -47.09 -1.48 -15.17
C ASN A 417 -46.24 -2.63 -14.60
N GLY A 418 -46.84 -3.42 -13.71
CA GLY A 418 -46.19 -4.52 -12.98
C GLY A 418 -45.72 -5.70 -13.85
N ILE A 419 -44.56 -5.57 -14.51
CA ILE A 419 -43.78 -6.71 -14.98
C ILE A 419 -43.05 -7.31 -13.78
N ALA A 420 -43.57 -8.43 -13.27
CA ALA A 420 -43.03 -9.08 -12.09
C ALA A 420 -41.71 -9.82 -12.37
N VAL A 421 -40.59 -9.09 -12.39
CA VAL A 421 -39.24 -9.68 -12.35
C VAL A 421 -38.97 -10.19 -10.94
N ASN A 422 -39.44 -11.42 -10.67
CA ASN A 422 -39.40 -12.02 -9.34
C ASN A 422 -38.01 -12.60 -9.03
N GLY A 423 -37.04 -11.71 -8.80
CA GLY A 423 -35.68 -12.03 -8.40
C GLY A 423 -35.11 -10.89 -7.57
N SER A 424 -34.92 -11.10 -6.26
CA SER A 424 -34.19 -10.16 -5.42
C SER A 424 -32.72 -10.20 -5.80
N ALA A 425 -32.30 -9.29 -6.68
CA ALA A 425 -30.89 -9.11 -7.01
C ALA A 425 -30.11 -8.87 -5.71
N LYS A 426 -29.19 -9.80 -5.40
CA LYS A 426 -28.18 -9.58 -4.36
C LYS A 426 -27.39 -8.33 -4.76
N ALA A 427 -26.86 -7.57 -3.80
CA ALA A 427 -25.85 -6.58 -4.12
C ALA A 427 -24.52 -7.29 -4.46
N PRO A 428 -23.67 -6.73 -5.35
CA PRO A 428 -22.32 -7.24 -5.56
C PRO A 428 -21.46 -7.06 -4.29
N LEU A 429 -20.51 -7.96 -4.09
CA LEU A 429 -19.51 -7.91 -3.01
C LEU A 429 -18.59 -6.69 -3.16
N PHE A 430 -18.22 -6.40 -4.42
CA PHE A 430 -17.54 -5.19 -4.87
C PHE A 430 -17.70 -5.06 -6.39
N SER A 431 -17.36 -3.89 -6.92
CA SER A 431 -17.25 -3.66 -8.36
C SER A 431 -15.92 -2.98 -8.68
N PHE A 432 -15.40 -3.14 -9.91
CA PHE A 432 -14.15 -2.51 -10.34
C PHE A 432 -14.14 -2.10 -11.81
N GLY A 433 -13.44 -1.02 -12.17
CA GLY A 433 -13.31 -0.53 -13.55
C GLY A 433 -12.32 -1.34 -14.38
N VAL A 434 -12.55 -1.48 -15.69
CA VAL A 434 -11.62 -2.15 -16.62
C VAL A 434 -11.44 -1.38 -17.92
N ILE A 435 -10.20 -1.27 -18.39
CA ILE A 435 -9.83 -0.73 -19.71
C ILE A 435 -8.58 -1.44 -20.25
N ALA A 436 -8.48 -1.57 -21.57
CA ALA A 436 -7.35 -2.21 -22.26
C ALA A 436 -6.84 -1.33 -23.41
N ASP A 437 -5.54 -1.46 -23.70
CA ASP A 437 -4.88 -0.95 -24.90
C ASP A 437 -5.25 0.51 -25.25
N VAL A 438 -4.96 1.42 -24.31
CA VAL A 438 -5.15 2.86 -24.50
C VAL A 438 -4.21 3.38 -25.58
N GLN A 439 -2.96 2.91 -25.62
CA GLN A 439 -1.96 3.18 -26.65
C GLN A 439 -1.97 4.66 -27.13
N TYR A 440 -2.02 5.61 -26.20
CA TYR A 440 -2.02 7.04 -26.54
C TYR A 440 -0.69 7.45 -27.19
N ALA A 441 -0.77 8.27 -28.25
CA ALA A 441 0.38 8.99 -28.78
C ALA A 441 -0.06 10.30 -29.48
N ASP A 442 0.77 11.34 -29.37
CA ASP A 442 0.54 12.63 -30.06
C ASP A 442 1.02 12.56 -31.53
N ILE A 443 0.38 11.68 -32.30
CA ILE A 443 0.63 11.44 -33.72
C ILE A 443 -0.70 11.41 -34.50
N PRO A 444 -0.71 11.58 -35.84
CA PRO A 444 -1.91 11.39 -36.65
C PRO A 444 -2.44 9.96 -36.55
N ASP A 445 -3.75 9.78 -36.70
CA ASP A 445 -4.40 8.46 -36.71
C ASP A 445 -3.80 7.56 -37.80
N GLY A 446 -3.66 6.27 -37.50
CA GLY A 446 -3.00 5.29 -38.35
C GLY A 446 -3.79 4.01 -38.51
N ARG A 447 -3.09 2.91 -38.84
CA ARG A 447 -3.66 1.57 -38.99
C ARG A 447 -2.73 0.51 -38.40
N SER A 448 -3.29 -0.62 -37.97
CA SER A 448 -2.53 -1.84 -37.72
C SER A 448 -2.00 -2.45 -39.03
N PHE A 449 -1.12 -3.45 -38.93
CA PHE A 449 -0.63 -4.21 -40.08
C PHE A 449 -1.76 -4.84 -40.92
N LEU A 450 -2.88 -5.20 -40.27
CA LEU A 450 -4.08 -5.74 -40.92
C LEU A 450 -5.04 -4.64 -41.44
N GLY A 451 -4.62 -3.37 -41.44
CA GLY A 451 -5.38 -2.24 -41.94
C GLY A 451 -6.45 -1.69 -40.98
N VAL A 452 -6.58 -2.21 -39.75
CA VAL A 452 -7.57 -1.76 -38.76
C VAL A 452 -7.24 -0.35 -38.26
N PRO A 453 -8.15 0.63 -38.27
CA PRO A 453 -7.88 2.00 -37.80
C PRO A 453 -7.39 2.09 -36.35
N ARG A 454 -6.47 3.01 -36.09
CA ARG A 454 -5.87 3.29 -34.77
C ARG A 454 -5.90 4.79 -34.48
N TYR A 455 -6.61 5.20 -33.42
CA TYR A 455 -6.96 6.60 -33.14
C TYR A 455 -6.11 7.19 -31.99
N TYR A 456 -4.79 7.28 -32.18
CA TYR A 456 -3.79 7.52 -31.12
C TYR A 456 -4.01 8.76 -30.26
N ARG A 457 -4.64 9.81 -30.80
CA ARG A 457 -5.00 11.01 -30.04
C ARG A 457 -6.37 10.92 -29.36
N HIS A 458 -7.30 10.13 -29.89
CA HIS A 458 -8.65 10.00 -29.33
C HIS A 458 -8.72 9.01 -28.16
N SER A 459 -7.83 8.04 -28.10
CA SER A 459 -7.87 6.97 -27.09
C SER A 459 -7.80 7.48 -25.65
N ILE A 460 -7.05 8.54 -25.37
CA ILE A 460 -7.06 9.20 -24.05
C ILE A 460 -8.43 9.79 -23.69
N SER A 461 -9.24 10.16 -24.69
CA SER A 461 -10.64 10.57 -24.44
C SER A 461 -11.58 9.39 -24.20
N VAL A 462 -11.23 8.16 -24.61
CA VAL A 462 -11.90 6.94 -24.14
C VAL A 462 -11.63 6.75 -22.65
N LEU A 463 -10.38 6.91 -22.21
CA LEU A 463 -10.01 6.88 -20.80
C LEU A 463 -10.69 7.99 -19.98
N GLN A 464 -10.77 9.22 -20.50
CA GLN A 464 -11.52 10.31 -19.85
C GLN A 464 -13.01 9.96 -19.64
N ARG A 465 -13.65 9.30 -20.62
CA ARG A 465 -15.02 8.77 -20.47
C ARG A 465 -15.07 7.64 -19.43
N ALA A 466 -14.10 6.73 -19.43
CA ALA A 466 -14.01 5.64 -18.46
C ALA A 466 -13.95 6.17 -17.02
N VAL A 467 -12.97 7.04 -16.72
CA VAL A 467 -12.79 7.64 -15.38
C VAL A 467 -14.00 8.47 -14.95
N SER A 468 -14.63 9.20 -15.88
CA SER A 468 -15.89 9.92 -15.60
C SER A 468 -17.05 8.97 -15.26
N ARG A 469 -17.18 7.85 -15.98
CA ARG A 469 -18.22 6.83 -15.74
C ARG A 469 -17.97 6.07 -14.43
N TRP A 470 -16.72 5.73 -14.13
CA TRP A 470 -16.32 5.08 -12.88
C TRP A 470 -16.57 5.98 -11.67
N ASN A 471 -16.21 7.27 -11.75
CA ASN A 471 -16.48 8.25 -10.70
C ASN A 471 -17.99 8.45 -10.48
N THR A 472 -18.80 8.53 -11.55
CA THR A 472 -20.25 8.69 -11.42
C THR A 472 -20.98 7.45 -10.89
N HIS A 473 -20.34 6.28 -10.88
CA HIS A 473 -20.87 5.06 -10.25
C HIS A 473 -20.78 5.09 -8.71
N ASN A 474 -19.85 5.87 -8.12
CA ASN A 474 -19.65 6.01 -6.67
C ASN A 474 -19.38 4.72 -5.85
N ASN A 475 -19.22 3.55 -6.47
CA ASN A 475 -19.11 2.25 -5.77
C ASN A 475 -18.04 1.30 -6.35
N LEU A 476 -17.14 1.77 -7.21
CA LEU A 476 -16.03 0.95 -7.71
C LEU A 476 -14.88 0.99 -6.70
N LYS A 477 -14.44 -0.16 -6.20
CA LYS A 477 -13.33 -0.25 -5.22
C LYS A 477 -11.97 0.08 -5.83
N PHE A 478 -11.78 -0.19 -7.12
CA PHE A 478 -10.54 0.02 -7.86
C PHE A 478 -10.82 0.03 -9.37
N ALA A 479 -9.77 0.27 -10.18
CA ALA A 479 -9.78 0.05 -11.63
C ALA A 479 -8.53 -0.74 -12.06
N ILE A 480 -8.58 -1.45 -13.19
CA ILE A 480 -7.43 -2.13 -13.81
C ILE A 480 -7.21 -1.61 -15.25
N ASN A 481 -5.97 -1.24 -15.56
CA ASN A 481 -5.49 -1.02 -16.93
C ASN A 481 -4.70 -2.23 -17.44
N PHE A 482 -5.23 -2.92 -18.46
CA PHE A 482 -4.70 -4.16 -19.04
C PHE A 482 -3.51 -3.96 -20.00
N GLY A 483 -2.51 -3.19 -19.57
CA GLY A 483 -1.29 -2.92 -20.33
C GLY A 483 -1.39 -1.74 -21.30
N ASP A 484 -0.39 -1.63 -22.17
CA ASP A 484 -0.35 -0.76 -23.34
C ASP A 484 -0.93 0.64 -23.17
N ILE A 485 -0.31 1.38 -22.25
CA ILE A 485 -0.72 2.75 -21.86
C ILE A 485 -0.43 3.80 -22.94
N ILE A 486 0.67 3.65 -23.69
CA ILE A 486 1.07 4.51 -24.82
C ILE A 486 1.55 3.66 -26.01
N ASP A 487 1.43 4.15 -27.23
CA ASP A 487 1.75 3.38 -28.43
C ASP A 487 3.26 3.29 -28.73
N GLY A 488 3.71 2.20 -29.36
CA GLY A 488 5.09 2.00 -29.80
C GLY A 488 5.63 3.04 -30.78
N PHE A 489 4.76 3.70 -31.55
CA PHE A 489 5.07 4.82 -32.44
C PHE A 489 5.09 6.18 -31.72
N CYS A 490 4.89 6.23 -30.40
CA CYS A 490 5.15 7.43 -29.62
C CYS A 490 6.62 7.86 -29.82
N PRO A 491 6.91 9.14 -30.14
CA PRO A 491 8.27 9.65 -30.19
C PRO A 491 9.01 9.38 -28.87
N LYS A 492 10.24 8.89 -28.94
CA LYS A 492 10.95 8.36 -27.75
C LYS A 492 11.37 9.46 -26.77
N ASP A 493 11.62 10.65 -27.28
CA ASP A 493 11.74 11.90 -26.52
C ASP A 493 10.46 12.28 -25.76
N LYS A 494 9.29 11.96 -26.32
CA LYS A 494 7.96 12.24 -25.72
C LYS A 494 7.41 11.10 -24.85
N SER A 495 8.04 9.92 -24.84
CA SER A 495 7.48 8.72 -24.20
C SER A 495 7.18 8.90 -22.71
N LEU A 496 8.07 9.52 -21.95
CA LEU A 496 7.85 9.82 -20.53
C LEU A 496 6.67 10.79 -20.31
N TRP A 497 6.58 11.84 -21.14
CA TRP A 497 5.46 12.80 -21.10
C TRP A 497 4.13 12.15 -21.47
N ALA A 498 4.13 11.26 -22.48
CA ALA A 498 2.92 10.56 -22.90
C ALA A 498 2.41 9.59 -21.82
N VAL A 499 3.31 8.84 -21.15
CA VAL A 499 2.95 8.01 -19.99
C VAL A 499 2.38 8.86 -18.86
N GLN A 500 3.07 9.95 -18.49
CA GLN A 500 2.60 10.85 -17.43
C GLN A 500 1.22 11.42 -17.78
N LYS A 501 0.99 11.90 -19.00
CA LYS A 501 -0.29 12.45 -19.44
C LYS A 501 -1.45 11.47 -19.36
N VAL A 502 -1.21 10.16 -19.55
CA VAL A 502 -2.25 9.13 -19.39
C VAL A 502 -2.45 8.77 -17.90
N LEU A 503 -1.37 8.76 -17.10
CA LEU A 503 -1.46 8.63 -15.64
C LEU A 503 -2.19 9.81 -14.98
N ASP A 504 -2.01 11.03 -15.49
CA ASP A 504 -2.72 12.23 -15.04
C ASP A 504 -4.26 12.12 -15.25
N GLU A 505 -4.72 11.24 -16.15
CA GLU A 505 -6.14 10.90 -16.30
C GLU A 505 -6.57 9.79 -15.33
N PHE A 506 -5.76 8.75 -15.12
CA PHE A 506 -6.03 7.71 -14.12
C PHE A 506 -6.05 8.26 -12.68
N ASP A 507 -5.17 9.20 -12.33
CA ASP A 507 -5.12 9.86 -11.02
C ASP A 507 -6.35 10.77 -10.74
N LYS A 508 -7.28 10.92 -11.71
CA LYS A 508 -8.60 11.56 -11.50
C LYS A 508 -9.68 10.56 -11.07
N PHE A 509 -9.40 9.25 -11.06
CA PHE A 509 -10.32 8.25 -10.53
C PHE A 509 -10.34 8.28 -9.00
N GLN A 510 -11.53 8.18 -8.39
CA GLN A 510 -11.72 8.25 -6.94
C GLN A 510 -11.45 6.91 -6.24
N GLY A 511 -10.41 6.20 -6.67
CA GLY A 511 -9.97 4.92 -6.13
C GLY A 511 -8.58 4.52 -6.66
N PRO A 512 -7.96 3.45 -6.12
CA PRO A 512 -6.70 2.95 -6.65
C PRO A 512 -6.87 2.41 -8.08
N THR A 513 -5.91 2.74 -8.95
CA THR A 513 -5.77 2.10 -10.26
C THR A 513 -4.61 1.11 -10.20
N TYR A 514 -4.85 -0.10 -10.69
CA TYR A 514 -3.86 -1.15 -10.85
C TYR A 514 -3.44 -1.25 -12.32
N HIS A 515 -2.15 -1.43 -12.57
CA HIS A 515 -1.56 -1.45 -13.91
C HIS A 515 -0.76 -2.73 -14.12
N MET A 516 -0.71 -3.21 -15.36
CA MET A 516 0.23 -4.22 -15.83
C MET A 516 1.01 -3.70 -17.04
N PHE A 517 2.03 -4.42 -17.51
CA PHE A 517 2.70 -4.10 -18.77
C PHE A 517 1.96 -4.66 -19.97
N GLY A 518 1.99 -3.91 -21.07
CA GLY A 518 1.89 -4.49 -22.41
C GLY A 518 3.18 -4.26 -23.19
N ASN A 519 3.27 -4.80 -24.39
CA ASN A 519 4.46 -4.67 -25.25
C ASN A 519 4.73 -3.21 -25.68
N HIS A 520 3.70 -2.40 -25.96
CA HIS A 520 3.88 -0.98 -26.29
C HIS A 520 4.35 -0.16 -25.08
N CYS A 521 4.11 -0.58 -23.84
CA CYS A 521 4.81 0.01 -22.68
C CYS A 521 6.34 -0.20 -22.80
N LEU A 522 6.75 -1.46 -23.01
CA LEU A 522 8.15 -1.88 -23.05
C LEU A 522 8.90 -1.43 -24.32
N TYR A 523 8.19 -1.03 -25.38
CA TYR A 523 8.76 -0.35 -26.56
C TYR A 523 9.17 1.10 -26.29
N ASN A 524 8.78 1.70 -25.15
CA ASN A 524 8.88 3.14 -24.92
C ASN A 524 9.73 3.51 -23.69
N LEU A 525 9.65 2.75 -22.59
CA LEU A 525 10.42 3.00 -21.37
C LEU A 525 10.98 1.69 -20.77
N PRO A 526 12.10 1.72 -20.02
CA PRO A 526 12.63 0.55 -19.32
C PRO A 526 11.67 -0.03 -18.28
N ARG A 527 11.68 -1.36 -18.08
CA ARG A 527 10.85 -2.09 -17.08
C ARG A 527 10.86 -1.41 -15.71
N SER A 528 12.04 -1.22 -15.11
CA SER A 528 12.18 -0.59 -13.78
C SER A 528 11.60 0.83 -13.70
N LYS A 529 11.70 1.63 -14.77
CA LYS A 529 11.10 2.96 -14.82
C LYS A 529 9.57 2.89 -14.93
N LEU A 530 9.03 1.89 -15.61
CA LEU A 530 7.59 1.66 -15.70
C LEU A 530 6.99 1.15 -14.39
N VAL A 531 7.65 0.22 -13.66
CA VAL A 531 7.18 -0.22 -12.32
C VAL A 531 6.97 1.00 -11.40
N SER A 532 7.98 1.87 -11.35
CA SER A 532 7.96 3.12 -10.57
C SER A 532 6.86 4.10 -11.02
N LEU A 533 6.73 4.38 -12.32
CA LEU A 533 5.73 5.33 -12.84
C LEU A 533 4.29 4.81 -12.69
N LEU A 534 4.09 3.51 -12.92
CA LEU A 534 2.79 2.84 -12.85
C LEU A 534 2.38 2.45 -11.41
N LYS A 535 3.18 2.86 -10.40
CA LYS A 535 2.90 2.68 -8.96
C LYS A 535 2.57 1.23 -8.59
N MET A 536 3.22 0.26 -9.24
CA MET A 536 2.94 -1.16 -9.05
C MET A 536 3.25 -1.61 -7.61
N PRO A 537 2.41 -2.43 -6.97
CA PRO A 537 2.61 -2.88 -5.59
C PRO A 537 3.61 -4.06 -5.55
N THR A 538 4.86 -3.79 -5.92
CA THR A 538 5.92 -4.79 -6.08
C THR A 538 7.26 -4.33 -5.53
N GLU A 539 8.10 -5.29 -5.15
CA GLU A 539 9.50 -5.07 -4.83
C GLU A 539 10.37 -5.15 -6.10
N SER A 540 11.45 -4.37 -6.16
CA SER A 540 12.34 -4.28 -7.33
C SER A 540 11.59 -3.86 -8.62
N ASP A 541 12.08 -4.32 -9.75
CA ASP A 541 11.55 -4.22 -11.11
C ASP A 541 10.57 -5.36 -11.47
N ARG A 542 10.11 -6.14 -10.47
CA ARG A 542 9.03 -7.12 -10.58
C ARG A 542 7.72 -6.40 -10.96
N ALA A 543 6.94 -6.97 -11.89
CA ALA A 543 5.67 -6.37 -12.34
C ALA A 543 4.45 -7.30 -12.21
N TYR A 544 4.60 -8.38 -11.44
CA TYR A 544 3.53 -9.31 -11.06
C TYR A 544 3.26 -9.26 -9.54
N TYR A 545 1.98 -9.32 -9.17
CA TYR A 545 1.48 -9.11 -7.81
C TYR A 545 0.05 -9.62 -7.65
N ASP A 546 -0.40 -9.77 -6.41
CA ASP A 546 -1.79 -10.12 -6.06
C ASP A 546 -2.34 -9.25 -4.93
N PHE A 547 -3.67 -9.16 -4.83
CA PHE A 547 -4.36 -8.45 -3.74
C PHE A 547 -5.79 -8.97 -3.54
N SER A 548 -6.32 -8.89 -2.30
CA SER A 548 -7.69 -9.30 -1.98
C SER A 548 -8.60 -8.08 -1.72
N PRO A 549 -9.49 -7.70 -2.66
CA PRO A 549 -10.42 -6.56 -2.47
C PRO A 549 -11.58 -6.87 -1.50
N CYS A 550 -11.85 -8.14 -1.21
CA CYS A 550 -12.71 -8.62 -0.12
C CYS A 550 -12.21 -10.01 0.32
N PRO A 551 -12.63 -10.56 1.47
CA PRO A 551 -12.18 -11.87 1.92
C PRO A 551 -12.42 -12.98 0.89
N GLU A 552 -13.54 -12.93 0.18
CA GLU A 552 -14.00 -13.97 -0.75
C GLU A 552 -13.27 -13.99 -2.11
N PHE A 553 -12.49 -12.94 -2.45
CA PHE A 553 -11.86 -12.82 -3.76
C PHE A 553 -10.41 -12.32 -3.70
N ARG A 554 -9.59 -12.86 -4.61
CA ARG A 554 -8.23 -12.38 -4.91
C ARG A 554 -8.11 -12.02 -6.38
N ILE A 555 -7.49 -10.88 -6.65
CA ILE A 555 -7.03 -10.47 -7.98
C ILE A 555 -5.55 -10.83 -8.09
N VAL A 556 -5.15 -11.48 -9.18
CA VAL A 556 -3.75 -11.85 -9.45
C VAL A 556 -3.35 -11.24 -10.78
N VAL A 557 -2.27 -10.46 -10.81
CA VAL A 557 -1.77 -9.74 -12.00
C VAL A 557 -0.43 -10.32 -12.44
N LEU A 558 -0.36 -10.75 -13.70
CA LEU A 558 0.82 -11.36 -14.31
C LEU A 558 1.61 -10.37 -15.17
N ASP A 559 2.94 -10.42 -15.08
CA ASP A 559 3.83 -9.84 -16.08
C ASP A 559 4.01 -10.85 -17.22
N ALA A 560 3.22 -10.66 -18.28
CA ALA A 560 3.25 -11.48 -19.50
C ALA A 560 4.56 -11.36 -20.31
N TYR A 561 5.45 -10.44 -19.91
CA TYR A 561 6.71 -10.14 -20.58
C TYR A 561 7.93 -10.43 -19.69
N ASP A 562 7.71 -11.08 -18.55
CA ASP A 562 8.74 -11.57 -17.63
C ASP A 562 9.77 -12.41 -18.37
N PHE A 563 9.35 -13.43 -19.12
CA PHE A 563 10.19 -14.11 -20.10
C PHE A 563 9.87 -13.63 -21.52
N SER A 564 10.55 -12.58 -21.99
CA SER A 564 10.34 -12.03 -23.34
C SER A 564 11.58 -11.37 -23.94
N CYS A 565 11.48 -11.03 -25.23
CA CYS A 565 12.49 -10.22 -25.94
C CYS A 565 12.41 -8.70 -25.60
N LEU A 566 11.61 -8.30 -24.60
CA LEU A 566 11.22 -6.92 -24.33
C LEU A 566 11.43 -6.54 -22.85
N GLY A 567 11.57 -5.24 -22.59
CA GLY A 567 11.62 -4.66 -21.23
C GLY A 567 12.92 -4.85 -20.45
N TRP A 568 13.63 -5.95 -20.69
CA TRP A 568 14.94 -6.26 -20.12
C TRP A 568 16.11 -5.62 -20.92
N PRO A 569 17.28 -5.39 -20.29
CA PRO A 569 18.51 -5.01 -20.99
C PRO A 569 18.92 -6.01 -22.09
N GLN A 570 19.64 -5.55 -23.11
CA GLN A 570 20.01 -6.38 -24.28
C GLN A 570 20.97 -7.52 -23.93
N ASP A 571 21.82 -7.31 -22.92
CA ASP A 571 22.77 -8.24 -22.33
C ASP A 571 22.19 -9.13 -21.22
N HIS A 572 20.91 -8.91 -20.84
CA HIS A 572 20.26 -9.68 -19.79
C HIS A 572 20.02 -11.15 -20.22
N LEU A 573 20.25 -12.09 -19.30
CA LEU A 573 20.15 -13.53 -19.57
C LEU A 573 18.76 -13.95 -20.08
N VAL A 574 17.70 -13.30 -19.59
CA VAL A 574 16.33 -13.53 -20.07
C VAL A 574 16.16 -13.09 -21.52
N THR A 575 16.67 -11.91 -21.89
CA THR A 575 16.61 -11.41 -23.27
C THR A 575 17.30 -12.37 -24.24
N ALA A 576 18.49 -12.86 -23.89
CA ALA A 576 19.23 -13.83 -24.69
C ALA A 576 18.49 -15.17 -24.81
N ALA A 577 17.93 -15.69 -23.72
CA ALA A 577 17.17 -16.94 -23.72
C ALA A 577 15.84 -16.82 -24.50
N ALA A 578 15.14 -15.69 -24.38
CA ALA A 578 13.90 -15.41 -25.08
C ALA A 578 14.11 -15.20 -26.59
N LEU A 579 15.19 -14.50 -26.99
CA LEU A 579 15.59 -14.38 -28.39
C LEU A 579 15.89 -15.76 -28.98
N LYS A 580 16.68 -16.60 -28.29
CA LYS A 580 16.97 -17.97 -28.72
C LYS A 580 15.72 -18.82 -28.90
N LEU A 581 14.78 -18.78 -27.94
CA LEU A 581 13.49 -19.47 -28.07
C LEU A 581 12.71 -18.96 -29.28
N LEU A 582 12.68 -17.64 -29.50
CA LEU A 582 11.96 -17.04 -30.61
C LEU A 582 12.59 -17.36 -31.98
N ASP A 583 13.92 -17.47 -32.06
CA ASP A 583 14.63 -17.97 -33.25
C ASP A 583 14.34 -19.46 -33.51
N GLU A 584 14.25 -20.29 -32.46
CA GLU A 584 13.91 -21.72 -32.58
C GLU A 584 12.43 -21.96 -32.96
N LYS A 585 11.52 -21.04 -32.62
CA LYS A 585 10.07 -21.20 -32.83
C LYS A 585 9.50 -20.39 -34.01
N ASN A 586 10.17 -19.32 -34.44
CA ASN A 586 9.74 -18.49 -35.56
C ASN A 586 10.86 -18.37 -36.61
N PRO A 587 10.70 -19.00 -37.80
CA PRO A 587 11.73 -19.01 -38.84
C PRO A 587 11.82 -17.69 -39.63
N ASN A 588 10.90 -16.73 -39.42
CA ASN A 588 10.90 -15.46 -40.14
C ASN A 588 12.09 -14.59 -39.74
N SER A 589 12.49 -13.69 -40.66
CA SER A 589 13.52 -12.67 -40.39
C SER A 589 12.96 -11.51 -39.58
N ASP A 590 11.76 -11.02 -39.93
CA ASP A 590 10.96 -10.21 -39.01
C ASP A 590 10.23 -11.13 -38.01
N LYS A 591 10.72 -11.13 -36.78
CA LYS A 591 10.12 -11.89 -35.67
C LYS A 591 8.76 -11.37 -35.23
N ASN A 592 8.28 -10.23 -35.73
CA ASN A 592 6.89 -9.81 -35.55
C ASN A 592 5.94 -10.54 -36.52
N SER A 593 6.44 -11.17 -37.60
CA SER A 593 5.58 -11.89 -38.54
C SER A 593 5.17 -13.27 -38.00
N PRO A 594 3.86 -13.56 -37.91
CA PRO A 594 3.34 -14.91 -37.70
C PRO A 594 3.12 -15.66 -39.02
N GLU A 595 3.63 -15.18 -40.16
CA GLU A 595 3.49 -15.86 -41.44
C GLU A 595 4.22 -17.23 -41.45
N GLY A 596 3.72 -18.20 -42.21
CA GLY A 596 4.18 -19.60 -42.17
C GLY A 596 3.82 -20.38 -40.91
N LEU A 597 3.62 -19.73 -39.76
CA LEU A 597 3.23 -20.39 -38.50
C LEU A 597 1.76 -20.82 -38.51
N VAL A 598 1.50 -22.02 -37.96
CA VAL A 598 0.19 -22.70 -38.03
C VAL A 598 -0.45 -22.82 -36.65
N GLY A 599 -1.76 -22.58 -36.57
CA GLY A 599 -2.54 -22.71 -35.34
C GLY A 599 -1.96 -21.90 -34.17
N VAL A 600 -1.91 -22.50 -32.98
CA VAL A 600 -1.37 -21.88 -31.76
C VAL A 600 0.15 -21.64 -31.79
N HIS A 601 0.89 -22.06 -32.83
CA HIS A 601 2.30 -21.67 -32.97
C HIS A 601 2.47 -20.24 -33.49
N ARG A 602 1.41 -19.62 -34.04
CA ARG A 602 1.41 -18.21 -34.47
C ARG A 602 1.73 -17.22 -33.34
N ARG A 603 1.63 -17.67 -32.08
CA ARG A 603 1.94 -16.95 -30.85
C ARG A 603 3.42 -16.62 -30.67
N PHE A 604 4.32 -17.35 -31.33
CA PHE A 604 5.76 -17.13 -31.22
C PHE A 604 6.19 -15.94 -32.08
N VAL A 605 5.81 -14.75 -31.64
CA VAL A 605 6.16 -13.46 -32.24
C VAL A 605 6.78 -12.52 -31.20
N LYS A 606 7.66 -11.62 -31.66
CA LYS A 606 8.45 -10.71 -30.81
C LYS A 606 7.63 -9.74 -29.98
N PHE A 607 6.39 -9.48 -30.39
CA PHE A 607 5.46 -8.62 -29.68
C PHE A 607 4.73 -9.31 -28.52
N ASN A 608 4.97 -10.61 -28.30
CA ASN A 608 4.45 -11.40 -27.16
C ASN A 608 5.59 -11.78 -26.19
N GLY A 609 5.24 -12.50 -25.13
CA GLY A 609 6.14 -13.05 -24.13
C GLY A 609 5.54 -14.26 -23.39
N ALA A 610 6.27 -14.73 -22.39
CA ALA A 610 5.91 -15.81 -21.47
C ALA A 610 6.00 -15.34 -20.01
N VAL A 611 5.33 -16.08 -19.13
CA VAL A 611 5.53 -16.03 -17.68
C VAL A 611 6.79 -16.82 -17.34
N GLY A 612 7.73 -16.23 -16.61
CA GLY A 612 8.98 -16.85 -16.20
C GLY A 612 8.80 -17.94 -15.15
N LYS A 613 9.82 -18.78 -14.95
CA LYS A 613 9.73 -19.93 -14.01
C LYS A 613 9.48 -19.53 -12.57
N GLU A 614 10.05 -18.41 -12.14
CA GLU A 614 9.86 -17.86 -10.79
C GLU A 614 8.43 -17.35 -10.61
N GLN A 615 7.88 -16.65 -11.62
CA GLN A 615 6.49 -16.20 -11.63
C GLN A 615 5.49 -17.36 -11.73
N LEU A 616 5.80 -18.44 -12.48
CA LEU A 616 4.99 -19.67 -12.48
C LEU A 616 4.95 -20.32 -11.08
N SER A 617 6.11 -20.37 -10.40
CA SER A 617 6.20 -20.92 -9.05
C SER A 617 5.48 -20.05 -8.01
N TRP A 618 5.57 -18.72 -8.14
CA TRP A 618 4.82 -17.76 -7.33
C TRP A 618 3.30 -17.89 -7.56
N LEU A 619 2.85 -17.95 -8.82
CA LEU A 619 1.45 -18.14 -9.18
C LEU A 619 0.89 -19.42 -8.55
N ASN A 620 1.63 -20.52 -8.62
CA ASN A 620 1.25 -21.78 -7.96
C ASN A 620 1.04 -21.60 -6.44
N GLY A 621 1.95 -20.89 -5.77
CA GLY A 621 1.83 -20.57 -4.35
C GLY A 621 0.61 -19.69 -4.03
N VAL A 622 0.36 -18.65 -4.84
CA VAL A 622 -0.81 -17.76 -4.67
C VAL A 622 -2.13 -18.50 -4.89
N LEU A 623 -2.21 -19.40 -5.87
CA LEU A 623 -3.42 -20.21 -6.11
C LEU A 623 -3.63 -21.26 -5.01
N GLN A 624 -2.55 -21.82 -4.44
CA GLN A 624 -2.62 -22.71 -3.29
C GLN A 624 -3.10 -21.99 -2.02
N ASP A 625 -2.59 -20.79 -1.76
CA ASP A 625 -3.02 -19.95 -0.64
C ASP A 625 -4.48 -19.49 -0.80
N ALA A 626 -4.86 -18.99 -1.98
CA ALA A 626 -6.25 -18.63 -2.29
C ALA A 626 -7.20 -19.83 -2.13
N SER A 627 -6.81 -21.03 -2.57
CA SER A 627 -7.60 -22.26 -2.39
C SER A 627 -7.75 -22.64 -0.91
N THR A 628 -6.67 -22.52 -0.13
CA THR A 628 -6.67 -22.80 1.33
C THR A 628 -7.59 -21.83 2.07
N ASN A 629 -7.53 -20.55 1.70
CA ASN A 629 -8.37 -19.47 2.24
C ASN A 629 -9.77 -19.39 1.60
N LYS A 630 -10.13 -20.35 0.73
CA LYS A 630 -11.44 -20.49 0.04
C LYS A 630 -11.85 -19.25 -0.77
N GLN A 631 -10.87 -18.52 -1.31
CA GLN A 631 -11.11 -17.36 -2.16
C GLN A 631 -11.35 -17.78 -3.62
N ASN A 632 -12.23 -17.07 -4.31
CA ASN A 632 -12.29 -17.10 -5.78
C ASN A 632 -11.17 -16.21 -6.35
N VAL A 633 -10.57 -16.62 -7.47
CA VAL A 633 -9.47 -15.90 -8.11
C VAL A 633 -9.90 -15.36 -9.47
N ILE A 634 -9.63 -14.07 -9.68
CA ILE A 634 -9.64 -13.42 -10.99
C ILE A 634 -8.17 -13.21 -11.40
N LEU A 635 -7.75 -13.90 -12.45
CA LEU A 635 -6.40 -13.79 -13.00
C LEU A 635 -6.40 -12.74 -14.12
N CYS A 636 -5.40 -11.87 -14.13
CA CYS A 636 -5.26 -10.75 -15.06
C CYS A 636 -3.89 -10.80 -15.72
N SER A 637 -3.83 -10.74 -17.04
CA SER A 637 -2.58 -10.68 -17.80
C SER A 637 -2.80 -9.86 -19.07
N HIS A 638 -1.83 -9.11 -19.57
CA HIS A 638 -2.04 -8.39 -20.83
C HIS A 638 -2.20 -9.36 -22.02
N LEU A 639 -1.43 -10.45 -22.06
CA LEU A 639 -1.54 -11.47 -23.11
C LEU A 639 -2.63 -12.51 -22.81
N PRO A 640 -3.55 -12.78 -23.74
CA PRO A 640 -4.53 -13.86 -23.64
C PRO A 640 -3.93 -15.24 -23.39
N MET A 641 -4.64 -16.03 -22.58
CA MET A 641 -4.21 -17.34 -22.09
C MET A 641 -5.06 -18.52 -22.58
N ASP A 642 -6.04 -18.31 -23.48
CA ASP A 642 -6.82 -19.37 -24.11
C ASP A 642 -7.06 -19.13 -25.62
N PRO A 643 -6.83 -20.11 -26.51
CA PRO A 643 -7.02 -19.98 -27.96
C PRO A 643 -8.45 -19.71 -28.45
N GLY A 644 -9.47 -19.86 -27.59
CA GLY A 644 -10.85 -19.47 -27.92
C GLY A 644 -11.17 -18.01 -27.59
N ALA A 645 -10.40 -17.36 -26.72
CA ALA A 645 -10.64 -15.98 -26.29
C ALA A 645 -9.89 -14.92 -27.13
N SER A 646 -8.98 -15.32 -28.02
CA SER A 646 -8.19 -14.41 -28.87
C SER A 646 -7.76 -15.06 -30.18
N SER A 647 -7.18 -14.27 -31.08
CA SER A 647 -6.48 -14.81 -32.24
C SER A 647 -5.21 -15.59 -31.84
N PRO A 648 -4.84 -16.66 -32.56
CA PRO A 648 -3.66 -17.46 -32.20
C PRO A 648 -2.31 -16.73 -32.26
N ALA A 649 -2.25 -15.50 -32.78
CA ALA A 649 -1.07 -14.66 -32.78
C ALA A 649 -0.94 -13.77 -31.52
N ALA A 650 -2.04 -13.55 -30.79
CA ALA A 650 -2.08 -12.74 -29.56
C ALA A 650 -1.75 -13.55 -28.29
N LEU A 651 -1.67 -14.89 -28.37
CA LEU A 651 -1.51 -15.75 -27.19
C LEU A 651 -0.14 -15.58 -26.51
N MET A 652 -0.13 -15.74 -25.18
CA MET A 652 1.09 -15.87 -24.40
C MET A 652 1.91 -17.10 -24.85
N TRP A 653 3.23 -16.97 -24.96
CA TRP A 653 4.14 -18.02 -25.47
C TRP A 653 4.02 -19.35 -24.72
N ASN A 654 3.85 -19.32 -23.39
CA ASN A 654 3.64 -20.50 -22.55
C ASN A 654 2.27 -20.49 -21.85
N TYR A 655 1.21 -20.04 -22.54
CA TYR A 655 -0.17 -20.12 -22.03
C TYR A 655 -0.53 -21.55 -21.57
N ASP A 656 0.03 -22.56 -22.23
CA ASP A 656 -0.11 -23.98 -21.92
C ASP A 656 0.56 -24.37 -20.58
N GLU A 657 1.69 -23.78 -20.22
CA GLU A 657 2.33 -23.96 -18.90
C GLU A 657 1.54 -23.22 -17.81
N VAL A 658 1.17 -21.96 -18.04
CA VAL A 658 0.38 -21.14 -17.10
C VAL A 658 -0.97 -21.81 -16.82
N MET A 659 -1.67 -22.25 -17.85
CA MET A 659 -2.95 -22.94 -17.67
C MET A 659 -2.79 -24.33 -17.06
N SER A 660 -1.64 -24.99 -17.21
CA SER A 660 -1.34 -26.21 -16.46
C SER A 660 -1.11 -25.97 -14.96
N VAL A 661 -0.79 -24.75 -14.54
CA VAL A 661 -0.81 -24.35 -13.12
C VAL A 661 -2.24 -24.00 -12.69
N VAL A 662 -2.94 -23.13 -13.43
CA VAL A 662 -4.32 -22.71 -13.14
C VAL A 662 -5.27 -23.90 -12.95
N ARG A 663 -5.22 -24.89 -13.84
CA ARG A 663 -6.12 -26.06 -13.85
C ARG A 663 -5.92 -27.04 -12.68
N GLN A 664 -4.91 -26.82 -11.82
CA GLN A 664 -4.76 -27.57 -10.57
C GLN A 664 -5.66 -27.02 -9.45
N TYR A 665 -6.25 -25.83 -9.62
CA TYR A 665 -6.96 -25.11 -8.57
C TYR A 665 -8.36 -24.64 -8.99
N ASN A 666 -9.40 -25.19 -8.36
CA ASN A 666 -10.81 -24.83 -8.58
C ASN A 666 -11.16 -23.38 -8.13
N CYS A 667 -10.20 -22.64 -7.56
CA CYS A 667 -10.38 -21.26 -7.13
C CYS A 667 -10.42 -20.27 -8.30
N VAL A 668 -9.74 -20.55 -9.41
CA VAL A 668 -9.69 -19.62 -10.56
C VAL A 668 -11.02 -19.67 -11.32
N LYS A 669 -11.68 -18.52 -11.42
CA LYS A 669 -13.01 -18.39 -12.03
C LYS A 669 -12.98 -17.68 -13.38
N ALA A 670 -12.14 -16.66 -13.49
CA ALA A 670 -12.00 -15.88 -14.71
C ALA A 670 -10.54 -15.45 -14.95
N CYS A 671 -10.17 -15.41 -16.23
CA CYS A 671 -8.95 -14.86 -16.77
C CYS A 671 -9.29 -13.66 -17.66
N PHE A 672 -8.83 -12.45 -17.31
CA PHE A 672 -9.00 -11.25 -18.13
C PHE A 672 -7.70 -10.87 -18.86
N ALA A 673 -7.84 -10.39 -20.10
CA ALA A 673 -6.70 -9.93 -20.91
C ALA A 673 -7.01 -8.74 -21.82
N GLY A 674 -5.97 -8.18 -22.45
CA GLY A 674 -6.06 -7.19 -23.52
C GLY A 674 -5.34 -7.71 -24.78
N HIS A 675 -4.56 -6.85 -25.44
CA HIS A 675 -3.64 -7.16 -26.54
C HIS A 675 -4.31 -7.58 -27.87
N ASP A 676 -5.27 -8.52 -27.87
CA ASP A 676 -6.12 -8.74 -29.03
C ASP A 676 -7.24 -7.69 -29.04
N HIS A 677 -6.97 -6.58 -29.72
CA HIS A 677 -7.83 -5.40 -29.78
C HIS A 677 -9.30 -5.66 -30.18
N LYS A 678 -9.57 -6.79 -30.85
CA LYS A 678 -10.91 -7.22 -31.23
C LYS A 678 -11.75 -7.66 -30.02
N GLY A 679 -11.10 -8.09 -28.94
CA GLY A 679 -11.73 -8.78 -27.82
C GLY A 679 -12.20 -10.20 -28.17
N GLY A 680 -12.61 -10.93 -27.14
CA GLY A 680 -13.15 -12.29 -27.26
C GLY A 680 -13.53 -12.88 -25.91
N HIS A 681 -14.32 -13.97 -25.95
CA HIS A 681 -14.74 -14.71 -24.76
C HIS A 681 -14.80 -16.21 -25.03
N SER A 682 -14.33 -17.01 -24.08
CA SER A 682 -14.43 -18.47 -24.10
C SER A 682 -14.56 -19.02 -22.67
N VAL A 683 -14.89 -20.30 -22.56
CA VAL A 683 -14.82 -21.08 -21.31
C VAL A 683 -14.00 -22.32 -21.60
N ASP A 684 -13.00 -22.59 -20.77
CA ASP A 684 -12.09 -23.71 -20.95
C ASP A 684 -12.72 -25.04 -20.44
N SER A 685 -12.04 -26.17 -20.69
CA SER A 685 -12.56 -27.49 -20.32
C SER A 685 -12.63 -27.77 -18.81
N HIS A 686 -12.21 -26.82 -17.97
CA HIS A 686 -12.24 -26.89 -16.50
C HIS A 686 -13.24 -25.85 -15.91
N GLY A 687 -13.95 -25.11 -16.77
CA GLY A 687 -14.91 -24.08 -16.36
C GLY A 687 -14.29 -22.70 -16.12
N VAL A 688 -13.01 -22.49 -16.44
CA VAL A 688 -12.37 -21.17 -16.32
C VAL A 688 -12.83 -20.31 -17.49
N HIS A 689 -13.44 -19.16 -17.20
CA HIS A 689 -13.81 -18.19 -18.24
C HIS A 689 -12.59 -17.38 -18.68
N HIS A 690 -12.46 -17.10 -19.97
CA HIS A 690 -11.40 -16.25 -20.52
C HIS A 690 -12.04 -15.07 -21.27
N ARG A 691 -11.81 -13.83 -20.82
CA ARG A 691 -12.36 -12.60 -21.43
C ARG A 691 -11.21 -11.68 -21.86
N THR A 692 -10.94 -11.65 -23.16
CA THR A 692 -10.05 -10.64 -23.76
C THR A 692 -10.85 -9.39 -24.04
N LEU A 693 -10.40 -8.23 -23.57
CA LEU A 693 -11.07 -6.94 -23.63
C LEU A 693 -10.77 -6.20 -24.93
N GLU A 694 -11.74 -5.42 -25.40
CA GLU A 694 -11.62 -4.61 -26.61
C GLU A 694 -10.75 -3.36 -26.39
N ALA A 695 -9.91 -3.02 -27.37
CA ALA A 695 -8.93 -1.93 -27.24
C ALA A 695 -9.53 -0.52 -27.33
N ALA A 696 -9.15 0.35 -26.40
CA ALA A 696 -9.51 1.76 -26.43
C ALA A 696 -8.88 2.52 -27.63
N LEU A 697 -7.74 2.09 -28.16
CA LEU A 697 -7.12 2.71 -29.35
C LEU A 697 -7.99 2.62 -30.61
N GLU A 698 -8.74 1.54 -30.79
CA GLU A 698 -9.47 1.28 -32.04
C GLU A 698 -10.90 1.82 -32.03
N CYS A 699 -11.26 2.66 -31.06
CA CYS A 699 -12.55 3.32 -30.94
C CYS A 699 -12.61 4.57 -31.83
N PRO A 700 -13.45 4.62 -32.88
CA PRO A 700 -13.69 5.84 -33.62
C PRO A 700 -14.17 6.98 -32.72
N PRO A 701 -13.87 8.25 -33.04
CA PRO A 701 -14.35 9.41 -32.31
C PRO A 701 -15.86 9.37 -32.01
N GLY A 702 -16.20 9.38 -30.72
CA GLY A 702 -17.57 9.27 -30.23
C GLY A 702 -17.95 7.88 -29.69
N THR A 703 -17.10 6.87 -29.82
CA THR A 703 -17.29 5.50 -29.29
C THR A 703 -16.22 5.14 -28.26
N SER A 704 -16.41 4.05 -27.53
CA SER A 704 -15.60 3.68 -26.36
C SER A 704 -15.28 2.18 -26.30
N ALA A 705 -14.30 1.81 -25.49
CA ALA A 705 -14.04 0.44 -25.07
C ALA A 705 -13.47 0.48 -23.66
N PHE A 706 -14.37 0.39 -22.68
CA PHE A 706 -14.08 0.26 -21.25
C PHE A 706 -15.33 -0.32 -20.59
N GLY A 707 -15.21 -0.76 -19.35
CA GLY A 707 -16.34 -1.25 -18.59
C GLY A 707 -16.12 -1.18 -17.09
N HIS A 708 -16.98 -1.87 -16.36
CA HIS A 708 -16.79 -2.22 -14.97
C HIS A 708 -17.33 -3.62 -14.74
N VAL A 709 -16.70 -4.37 -13.85
CA VAL A 709 -17.13 -5.71 -13.44
C VAL A 709 -17.77 -5.61 -12.07
N GLU A 710 -19.02 -6.04 -11.96
CA GLU A 710 -19.67 -6.34 -10.69
C GLU A 710 -19.34 -7.77 -10.26
N VAL A 711 -18.94 -7.97 -9.01
CA VAL A 711 -18.50 -9.27 -8.50
C VAL A 711 -19.49 -9.81 -7.47
N TYR A 712 -20.05 -10.98 -7.76
CA TYR A 712 -21.00 -11.70 -6.91
C TYR A 712 -20.35 -13.01 -6.40
N PRO A 713 -20.91 -13.67 -5.36
CA PRO A 713 -20.36 -14.94 -4.86
C PRO A 713 -20.36 -16.08 -5.89
N ASP A 714 -21.29 -15.99 -6.85
CA ASP A 714 -21.70 -17.01 -7.82
C ASP A 714 -21.48 -16.58 -9.29
N LYS A 715 -21.10 -15.31 -9.55
CA LYS A 715 -20.82 -14.81 -10.90
C LYS A 715 -20.00 -13.51 -10.93
N LEU A 716 -19.43 -13.19 -12.09
CA LEU A 716 -19.03 -11.83 -12.47
C LEU A 716 -20.02 -11.30 -13.52
N LEU A 717 -20.30 -10.00 -13.50
CA LEU A 717 -21.01 -9.31 -14.56
C LEU A 717 -20.16 -8.13 -15.06
N LEU A 718 -19.53 -8.28 -16.21
CA LEU A 718 -18.94 -7.17 -16.95
C LEU A 718 -20.07 -6.36 -17.57
N ILE A 719 -20.12 -5.06 -17.26
CA ILE A 719 -20.98 -4.06 -17.89
C ILE A 719 -20.06 -3.10 -18.66
N GLY A 720 -20.12 -3.18 -19.98
CA GLY A 720 -19.21 -2.55 -20.91
C GLY A 720 -19.67 -1.16 -21.40
N SER A 721 -19.18 -0.78 -22.57
CA SER A 721 -19.53 0.47 -23.28
C SER A 721 -19.06 0.39 -24.74
N ASP A 722 -19.96 0.72 -25.66
CA ASP A 722 -19.83 0.71 -27.13
C ASP A 722 -19.19 -0.57 -27.73
N ARG A 723 -17.86 -0.61 -27.95
CA ARG A 723 -17.16 -1.80 -28.46
C ARG A 723 -17.05 -2.91 -27.41
N MET A 724 -16.97 -2.56 -26.12
CA MET A 724 -16.91 -3.53 -25.04
C MET A 724 -18.32 -4.01 -24.71
N ALA A 725 -18.63 -5.25 -25.07
CA ALA A 725 -19.92 -5.87 -24.77
C ALA A 725 -20.00 -6.35 -23.32
N ASP A 726 -21.21 -6.27 -22.75
CA ASP A 726 -21.56 -6.88 -21.47
C ASP A 726 -21.27 -8.39 -21.48
N THR A 727 -20.86 -8.97 -20.35
CA THR A 727 -20.52 -10.40 -20.26
C THR A 727 -20.83 -10.93 -18.87
N GLU A 728 -21.74 -11.91 -18.79
CA GLU A 728 -22.02 -12.65 -17.56
C GLU A 728 -21.15 -13.92 -17.49
N ILE A 729 -20.58 -14.19 -16.32
CA ILE A 729 -19.58 -15.23 -16.06
C ILE A 729 -20.00 -15.97 -14.77
N CYS A 730 -20.63 -17.15 -14.88
CA CYS A 730 -21.20 -17.89 -13.73
C CYS A 730 -20.41 -19.17 -13.44
N PHE A 731 -20.15 -19.50 -12.17
CA PHE A 731 -19.13 -20.50 -11.76
C PHE A 731 -19.33 -21.16 -10.38
#